data_AF-A0A9Q1JKA4-F1
#
_entry.id   AF-A0A9Q1JKA4-F1
#
_cell.length_a   1.000
_cell.length_b   1.000
_cell.length_c   1.000
_cell.angle_alpha   90.00
_cell.angle_beta   90.00
_cell.angle_gamma   90.00
#
_symmetry.space_group_name_H-M   'P 1'
#
loop_
_entity.id
_entity.type
_entity.pdbx_description
1 polymer ?
#
loop_
_entity_poly.entity_id
_entity_poly.type
_entity_poly.pdbx_seq_one_letter_code
_entity_poly.pdbx_strand_id
1 'polypeptide(L)'
;MYTTRPLSLYKNAPEAISLPPEGPNSGYLVLQDEESTPTCCFGLCKNPSIKDLPFPQNKLLTIEYHVHSDQGGYHTYDKVYLIPVVNQPLSSNRYYAIKADGKRKGEAYASSKEEDMGTCCFFFPRVRDVKPRPFDPDDIYQQFEFSTKNTCTNSKMLVAQSIAPDGHPPRFLRRHGWEMSGQTPKNFIMGEAHGLDFALRAHLPDFSFPLSQESSNSVVVGKWYCPFMFIKEGTEKDQVQISVFYEMTLEQRWERFYTTQNSCGQANKAINIDVVVPTEMVRIGGNEAMQVEQNDATGVVWFKTIDGNKGAEAEVGLSKLIVERMVWEEERGGWAKGKEKQVRVVKEEEYGGMWTSYGCYVMVESFVLRRNDGSLVLTYDFRHTHQLRGNWEPLCLYKSHPDLLSVPPEGPGSGYLILEDADDVGYITTWSGKKTREPIKDLPFPQNKLLTVEYTSGEDNYVDKAAFIPVVDQLLSSNRYYVIVAKDDDKKAYTSGKKEEEKPKPYCFCGSGIYIPDKPPKTLDSYDIDQQFEIFKRTGESFSARSVDPDRKWYGPFMFVREGTQKEQMERTMFYKLTLEQRWERISACKNGDVGGNTVALTVVVPTEVVRISWTEAIPERDEAKTKNEMGLQVKIGLSLVIIERMTWEQERVGWVHGNEKQVMVARMEKYQGGDSWQKFGCYMLVEQFVLKRLDRSLVLTYDFNHTNRIRCKWE
;
A
#
# COMPACT_ATOMS: atom_id res chain seq x y z
N MET A 1 12.14 28.28 -0.01
CA MET A 1 10.89 27.53 -0.27
C MET A 1 9.71 28.33 0.27
N TYR A 2 8.55 28.28 -0.38
CA TYR A 2 7.42 29.11 0.02
C TYR A 2 6.22 28.30 0.48
N THR A 3 5.57 28.76 1.55
CA THR A 3 4.24 28.27 1.95
C THR A 3 3.17 29.19 1.39
N THR A 4 1.96 28.68 1.18
CA THR A 4 0.85 29.47 0.67
C THR A 4 -0.09 29.91 1.78
N ARG A 5 -0.69 31.09 1.64
CA ARG A 5 -1.74 31.59 2.51
C ARG A 5 -2.85 32.23 1.66
N PRO A 6 -4.13 31.98 1.95
CA PRO A 6 -5.21 32.62 1.21
C PRO A 6 -5.26 34.13 1.53
N LEU A 7 -5.65 34.95 0.55
CA LEU A 7 -5.73 36.40 0.72
C LEU A 7 -6.83 36.80 1.71
N SER A 8 -7.91 36.02 1.80
CA SER A 8 -8.97 36.20 2.80
C SER A 8 -8.46 36.16 4.24
N LEU A 9 -7.44 35.32 4.54
CA LEU A 9 -6.81 35.25 5.86
C LEU A 9 -6.34 36.64 6.33
N TYR A 10 -5.66 37.39 5.46
CA TYR A 10 -5.12 38.71 5.82
C TYR A 10 -6.18 39.81 5.85
N LYS A 11 -7.31 39.62 5.17
CA LYS A 11 -8.46 40.52 5.29
C LYS A 11 -9.15 40.35 6.65
N ASN A 12 -9.23 39.11 7.12
CA ASN A 12 -9.92 38.75 8.35
C ASN A 12 -9.03 38.92 9.60
N ALA A 13 -7.73 38.68 9.46
CA ALA A 13 -6.72 38.80 10.51
C ALA A 13 -5.48 39.57 10.00
N PRO A 14 -5.54 40.92 9.95
CA PRO A 14 -4.46 41.74 9.40
C PRO A 14 -3.11 41.55 10.11
N GLU A 15 -3.10 41.21 11.40
CA GLU A 15 -1.91 40.93 12.19
C GLU A 15 -1.08 39.76 11.64
N ALA A 16 -1.72 38.79 10.97
CA ALA A 16 -1.05 37.63 10.40
C ALA A 16 -0.02 38.00 9.32
N ILE A 17 -0.15 39.18 8.69
CA ILE A 17 0.76 39.67 7.64
C ILE A 17 2.18 39.94 8.17
N SER A 18 2.32 40.17 9.47
CA SER A 18 3.59 40.49 10.13
C SER A 18 4.34 39.27 10.64
N LEU A 19 3.72 38.08 10.57
CA LEU A 19 4.38 36.84 10.97
C LEU A 19 5.53 36.52 10.01
N PRO A 20 6.73 36.20 10.52
CA PRO A 20 7.84 35.79 9.67
C PRO A 20 7.66 34.35 9.17
N PRO A 21 8.17 34.03 7.97
CA PRO A 21 8.15 32.66 7.46
C PRO A 21 8.99 31.74 8.36
N GLU A 22 8.58 30.48 8.46
CA GLU A 22 9.25 29.51 9.34
C GLU A 22 10.59 29.06 8.74
N GLY A 23 11.67 29.25 9.50
CA GLY A 23 13.04 28.83 9.16
C GLY A 23 13.71 29.65 8.04
N PRO A 24 14.98 29.35 7.72
CA PRO A 24 15.76 30.10 6.75
C PRO A 24 15.29 29.86 5.32
N ASN A 25 15.63 30.80 4.44
CA ASN A 25 15.37 30.80 3.01
C ASN A 25 13.91 30.50 2.64
N SER A 26 12.98 31.03 3.46
CA SER A 26 11.55 30.78 3.34
C SER A 26 10.73 32.02 3.04
N GLY A 27 9.53 31.84 2.50
CA GLY A 27 8.61 32.95 2.24
C GLY A 27 7.15 32.52 2.22
N TYR A 28 6.27 33.50 2.04
CA TYR A 28 4.84 33.28 1.82
C TYR A 28 4.47 33.61 0.39
N LEU A 29 3.58 32.81 -0.20
CA LEU A 29 2.85 33.14 -1.41
C LEU A 29 1.38 33.31 -1.06
N VAL A 30 0.76 34.31 -1.66
CA VAL A 30 -0.63 34.67 -1.40
C VAL A 30 -1.49 34.13 -2.53
N LEU A 31 -2.52 33.37 -2.17
CA LEU A 31 -3.50 32.85 -3.13
C LEU A 31 -4.74 33.73 -3.08
N GLN A 32 -5.16 34.27 -4.22
CA GLN A 32 -6.50 34.83 -4.32
C GLN A 32 -7.50 33.69 -4.41
N ASP A 33 -8.13 33.41 -3.28
CA ASP A 33 -9.22 32.47 -3.04
C ASP A 33 -10.59 33.06 -3.46
N GLU A 34 -11.64 32.24 -3.42
CA GLU A 34 -12.98 32.66 -3.86
C GLU A 34 -13.56 33.77 -2.98
N GLU A 35 -13.40 33.69 -1.66
CA GLU A 35 -13.90 34.69 -0.71
C GLU A 35 -13.26 36.06 -0.93
N SER A 36 -11.98 36.07 -1.32
CA SER A 36 -11.24 37.30 -1.56
C SER A 36 -11.35 37.84 -2.99
N THR A 37 -12.03 37.14 -3.90
CA THR A 37 -12.19 37.54 -5.30
C THR A 37 -13.15 38.75 -5.39
N PRO A 38 -12.67 39.94 -5.80
CA PRO A 38 -13.52 41.11 -5.88
C PRO A 38 -14.53 40.95 -7.01
N THR A 39 -15.78 41.28 -6.73
CA THR A 39 -16.88 41.26 -7.70
C THR A 39 -17.33 42.68 -8.04
N CYS A 40 -17.68 42.93 -9.29
CA CYS A 40 -18.41 44.11 -9.74
C CYS A 40 -19.84 43.72 -10.16
N CYS A 41 -20.65 44.69 -10.60
CA CYS A 41 -22.01 44.48 -11.08
C CYS A 41 -22.91 43.68 -10.10
N PHE A 42 -22.97 44.11 -8.82
CA PHE A 42 -23.76 43.44 -7.77
C PHE A 42 -23.43 41.95 -7.56
N GLY A 43 -22.18 41.55 -7.77
CA GLY A 43 -21.74 40.16 -7.59
C GLY A 43 -21.74 39.32 -8.87
N LEU A 44 -22.23 39.86 -9.99
CA LEU A 44 -22.42 39.12 -11.24
C LEU A 44 -21.15 38.98 -12.08
N CYS A 45 -20.16 39.85 -11.88
CA CYS A 45 -18.94 39.87 -12.68
C CYS A 45 -17.71 39.89 -11.77
N LYS A 46 -16.68 39.12 -12.11
CA LYS A 46 -15.38 39.18 -11.40
C LYS A 46 -14.64 40.46 -11.83
N ASN A 47 -14.16 41.23 -10.86
CA ASN A 47 -13.35 42.41 -11.10
C ASN A 47 -11.86 41.99 -11.11
N PRO A 48 -11.12 42.18 -12.20
CA PRO A 48 -9.70 41.82 -12.23
C PRO A 48 -8.79 42.84 -11.52
N SER A 49 -9.31 44.01 -11.12
CA SER A 49 -8.51 45.10 -10.54
C SER A 49 -7.95 44.75 -9.16
N ILE A 50 -6.65 44.98 -8.99
CA ILE A 50 -5.90 44.81 -7.74
C ILE A 50 -5.50 46.20 -7.23
N LYS A 51 -5.99 46.56 -6.04
CA LYS A 51 -5.84 47.91 -5.47
C LYS A 51 -5.12 47.94 -4.12
N ASP A 52 -4.79 46.78 -3.57
CA ASP A 52 -4.22 46.67 -2.23
C ASP A 52 -3.21 45.54 -2.13
N LEU A 53 -2.44 45.56 -1.04
CA LEU A 53 -1.44 44.57 -0.67
C LEU A 53 -2.05 43.53 0.30
N PRO A 54 -1.49 42.31 0.38
CA PRO A 54 -0.42 41.76 -0.46
C PRO A 54 -0.91 41.31 -1.84
N PHE A 55 0.00 41.21 -2.82
CA PHE A 55 -0.36 40.79 -4.18
C PHE A 55 -0.55 39.28 -4.28
N PRO A 56 -1.52 38.77 -5.05
CA PRO A 56 -1.73 37.35 -5.25
C PRO A 56 -0.74 36.74 -6.27
N GLN A 57 -0.09 35.64 -5.91
CA GLN A 57 0.87 34.92 -6.78
C GLN A 57 0.22 33.86 -7.67
N ASN A 58 -1.05 33.52 -7.43
CA ASN A 58 -1.82 32.67 -8.34
C ASN A 58 -2.42 33.43 -9.56
N LYS A 59 -2.01 34.69 -9.76
CA LYS A 59 -2.40 35.55 -10.88
C LYS A 59 -1.16 36.06 -11.62
N LEU A 60 -1.27 36.16 -12.94
CA LEU A 60 -0.38 36.98 -13.75
C LEU A 60 -0.86 38.42 -13.65
N LEU A 61 0.03 39.32 -13.22
CA LEU A 61 -0.29 40.73 -13.02
C LEU A 61 0.02 41.52 -14.29
N THR A 62 -0.89 42.41 -14.66
CA THR A 62 -0.70 43.38 -15.73
C THR A 62 -0.75 44.77 -15.14
N ILE A 63 0.32 45.54 -15.30
CA ILE A 63 0.39 46.94 -14.92
C ILE A 63 0.04 47.77 -16.15
N GLU A 64 -1.00 48.59 -16.00
CA GLU A 64 -1.61 49.37 -17.06
C GLU A 64 -1.37 50.85 -16.79
N TYR A 65 -0.90 51.58 -17.80
CA TYR A 65 -0.73 53.02 -17.68
C TYR A 65 -1.26 53.72 -18.93
N HIS A 66 -2.13 54.70 -18.71
CA HIS A 66 -2.74 55.48 -19.77
C HIS A 66 -2.09 56.86 -19.86
N VAL A 67 -1.62 57.22 -21.06
CA VAL A 67 -1.14 58.57 -21.35
C VAL A 67 -2.20 59.30 -22.13
N HIS A 68 -2.81 60.31 -21.51
CA HIS A 68 -3.66 61.25 -22.21
C HIS A 68 -2.79 62.24 -23.01
N SER A 69 -3.02 62.33 -24.32
CA SER A 69 -2.42 63.36 -25.16
C SER A 69 -3.47 63.91 -26.12
N ASP A 70 -3.35 65.19 -26.47
CA ASP A 70 -4.28 65.91 -27.35
C ASP A 70 -4.33 65.35 -28.78
N GLN A 71 -3.35 64.51 -29.15
CA GLN A 71 -3.21 63.89 -30.48
C GLN A 71 -3.53 62.38 -30.47
N GLY A 72 -4.12 61.87 -29.40
CA GLY A 72 -4.43 60.45 -29.21
C GLY A 72 -3.66 59.87 -28.03
N GLY A 73 -4.36 59.22 -27.10
CA GLY A 73 -3.74 58.56 -25.98
C GLY A 73 -3.04 57.26 -26.39
N TYR A 74 -2.04 56.83 -25.64
CA TYR A 74 -1.48 55.49 -25.78
C TYR A 74 -1.52 54.75 -24.44
N HIS A 75 -1.82 53.45 -24.51
CA HIS A 75 -1.85 52.55 -23.36
C HIS A 75 -0.57 51.71 -23.34
N THR A 76 0.10 51.63 -22.19
CA THR A 76 1.21 50.70 -21.98
C THR A 76 0.80 49.60 -21.03
N TYR A 77 1.16 48.36 -21.37
CA TYR A 77 0.85 47.15 -20.62
C TYR A 77 2.15 46.41 -20.29
N ASP A 78 2.43 46.23 -19.01
CA ASP A 78 3.60 45.50 -18.53
C ASP A 78 3.15 44.27 -17.72
N LYS A 79 3.41 43.08 -18.27
CA LYS A 79 3.09 41.82 -17.60
C LYS A 79 4.23 41.40 -16.67
N VAL A 80 3.90 41.15 -15.40
CA VAL A 80 4.88 40.93 -14.35
C VAL A 80 4.42 39.86 -13.35
N TYR A 81 5.36 39.05 -12.86
CA TYR A 81 5.17 38.27 -11.64
C TYR A 81 5.82 39.03 -10.49
N LEU A 82 5.05 39.31 -9.43
CA LEU A 82 5.54 39.89 -8.19
C LEU A 82 5.67 38.78 -7.16
N ILE A 83 6.92 38.39 -6.84
CA ILE A 83 7.23 37.27 -5.95
C ILE A 83 7.80 37.86 -4.64
N PRO A 84 7.17 37.59 -3.48
CA PRO A 84 7.66 38.08 -2.19
C PRO A 84 9.11 37.72 -1.93
N VAL A 85 9.87 38.65 -1.37
CA VAL A 85 11.29 38.42 -1.02
C VAL A 85 11.39 37.36 0.09
N VAL A 86 12.33 36.41 -0.06
CA VAL A 86 12.60 35.38 0.95
C VAL A 86 13.08 35.99 2.27
N ASN A 87 12.87 35.29 3.37
CA ASN A 87 13.25 35.69 4.74
C ASN A 87 12.60 36.99 5.23
N GLN A 88 11.52 37.44 4.58
CA GLN A 88 10.78 38.63 4.96
C GLN A 88 9.30 38.30 5.23
N PRO A 89 8.66 38.92 6.23
CA PRO A 89 7.22 38.86 6.40
C PRO A 89 6.54 39.63 5.25
N LEU A 90 5.27 39.32 4.98
CA LEU A 90 4.50 40.00 3.95
C LEU A 90 4.28 41.49 4.27
N SER A 91 4.31 41.87 5.56
CA SER A 91 4.23 43.26 6.03
C SER A 91 5.37 44.15 5.53
N SER A 92 6.51 43.55 5.13
CA SER A 92 7.61 44.28 4.50
C SER A 92 7.23 44.84 3.12
N ASN A 93 6.20 44.27 2.47
CA ASN A 93 5.76 44.61 1.12
C ASN A 93 6.89 44.60 0.08
N ARG A 94 7.89 43.74 0.26
CA ARG A 94 9.03 43.61 -0.65
C ARG A 94 8.82 42.47 -1.64
N TYR A 95 9.02 42.76 -2.91
CA TYR A 95 8.83 41.82 -4.00
C TYR A 95 9.96 41.91 -5.03
N TYR A 96 10.31 40.76 -5.60
CA TYR A 96 11.01 40.68 -6.87
C TYR A 96 10.00 40.88 -8.01
N ALA A 97 10.36 41.71 -8.99
CA ALA A 97 9.55 41.92 -10.19
C ALA A 97 10.15 41.16 -11.37
N ILE A 98 9.45 40.13 -11.86
CA ILE A 98 9.92 39.28 -12.95
C ILE A 98 9.12 39.54 -14.22
N LYS A 99 9.80 39.73 -15.34
CA LYS A 99 9.15 39.98 -16.62
C LYS A 99 8.45 38.73 -17.15
N ALA A 100 7.15 38.82 -17.43
CA ALA A 100 6.34 37.67 -17.83
C ALA A 100 6.23 37.46 -19.35
N ASP A 101 6.69 38.42 -20.17
CA ASP A 101 6.52 38.38 -21.62
C ASP A 101 7.67 39.02 -22.44
N GLY A 102 7.56 38.89 -23.76
CA GLY A 102 8.51 39.48 -24.71
C GLY A 102 9.87 38.76 -24.79
N LYS A 103 10.88 39.47 -25.30
CA LYS A 103 12.22 38.92 -25.58
C LYS A 103 12.98 38.49 -24.32
N ARG A 104 12.68 39.12 -23.19
CA ARG A 104 13.40 38.97 -21.90
C ARG A 104 12.51 38.38 -20.81
N LYS A 105 11.56 37.55 -21.23
CA LYS A 105 10.66 36.81 -20.36
C LYS A 105 11.49 35.92 -19.42
N GLY A 106 11.17 35.94 -18.14
CA GLY A 106 11.85 35.19 -17.08
C GLY A 106 12.96 35.95 -16.36
N GLU A 107 13.45 37.05 -16.93
CA GLU A 107 14.45 37.88 -16.28
C GLU A 107 13.84 38.83 -15.23
N ALA A 108 14.62 39.19 -14.22
CA ALA A 108 14.24 40.12 -13.17
C ALA A 108 14.41 41.57 -13.63
N TYR A 109 13.45 42.43 -13.26
CA TYR A 109 13.62 43.88 -13.38
C TYR A 109 14.59 44.38 -12.31
N ALA A 110 15.37 45.40 -12.66
CA ALA A 110 16.30 46.04 -11.74
C ALA A 110 16.14 47.56 -11.75
N SER A 111 16.38 48.18 -10.60
CA SER A 111 16.53 49.63 -10.46
C SER A 111 17.76 50.13 -11.21
N SER A 112 17.65 51.32 -11.76
CA SER A 112 18.75 52.05 -12.41
C SER A 112 19.45 52.92 -11.39
N LYS A 113 20.75 53.13 -11.54
CA LYS A 113 21.54 53.98 -10.63
C LYS A 113 21.65 55.40 -11.16
N GLU A 114 22.25 56.30 -10.38
CA GLU A 114 22.60 57.64 -10.85
C GLU A 114 23.52 57.62 -12.08
N GLU A 115 24.44 56.66 -12.16
CA GLU A 115 25.33 56.46 -13.32
C GLU A 115 24.57 56.14 -14.62
N ASP A 116 23.35 55.61 -14.53
CA ASP A 116 22.49 55.32 -15.68
C ASP A 116 21.66 56.53 -16.13
N MET A 117 21.77 57.69 -15.45
CA MET A 117 21.08 58.90 -15.86
C MET A 117 21.62 59.41 -17.19
N GLY A 118 20.72 59.53 -18.17
CA GLY A 118 21.02 60.17 -19.44
C GLY A 118 20.46 61.58 -19.51
N THR A 119 20.98 62.37 -20.44
CA THR A 119 20.37 63.65 -20.80
C THR A 119 19.25 63.41 -21.82
N CYS A 120 18.05 63.97 -21.58
CA CYS A 120 16.95 64.00 -22.54
C CYS A 120 16.95 65.32 -23.35
N CYS A 121 16.14 65.41 -24.42
CA CYS A 121 15.94 66.66 -25.16
C CYS A 121 15.64 67.82 -24.20
N PHE A 122 16.27 68.98 -24.41
CA PHE A 122 16.28 70.17 -23.55
C PHE A 122 17.09 70.08 -22.24
N PHE A 123 18.12 69.22 -22.18
CA PHE A 123 19.09 69.12 -21.07
C PHE A 123 18.53 68.65 -19.71
N PHE A 124 17.31 68.10 -19.68
CA PHE A 124 16.75 67.55 -18.45
C PHE A 124 17.33 66.15 -18.15
N PRO A 125 17.73 65.86 -16.89
CA PRO A 125 18.15 64.52 -16.50
C PRO A 125 16.97 63.55 -16.63
N ARG A 126 17.21 62.42 -17.31
CA ARG A 126 16.24 61.33 -17.49
C ARG A 126 16.92 60.01 -17.12
N VAL A 127 16.37 59.34 -16.12
CA VAL A 127 16.75 57.97 -15.77
C VAL A 127 16.53 57.06 -16.99
N ARG A 128 17.61 56.43 -17.49
CA ARG A 128 17.52 55.40 -18.50
C ARG A 128 17.33 54.08 -17.77
N ASP A 129 16.20 53.43 -18.01
CA ASP A 129 15.91 52.20 -17.30
C ASP A 129 16.89 51.10 -17.69
N VAL A 130 17.48 50.48 -16.66
CA VAL A 130 18.23 49.25 -16.81
C VAL A 130 17.30 48.17 -17.34
N LYS A 131 17.78 47.54 -18.39
CA LYS A 131 17.18 46.40 -19.06
C LYS A 131 17.08 45.24 -18.03
N PRO A 132 16.01 44.41 -18.02
CA PRO A 132 15.92 43.24 -17.12
C PRO A 132 17.21 42.39 -17.10
N ARG A 133 17.46 41.53 -16.12
CA ARG A 133 18.68 40.70 -16.13
C ARG A 133 18.46 39.41 -15.35
N PRO A 134 19.36 38.42 -15.46
CA PRO A 134 19.25 37.18 -14.70
C PRO A 134 19.03 37.48 -13.22
N PHE A 135 18.13 36.72 -12.62
CA PHE A 135 17.78 36.89 -11.22
C PHE A 135 18.98 36.64 -10.30
N ASP A 136 19.16 37.52 -9.33
CA ASP A 136 20.15 37.40 -8.25
C ASP A 136 19.45 37.73 -6.90
N PRO A 137 19.37 36.78 -5.96
CA PRO A 137 18.71 37.00 -4.68
C PRO A 137 19.40 38.04 -3.79
N ASP A 138 20.72 38.22 -3.94
CA ASP A 138 21.50 39.15 -3.11
C ASP A 138 21.53 40.57 -3.69
N ASP A 139 21.00 40.74 -4.91
CA ASP A 139 20.96 42.01 -5.60
C ASP A 139 19.79 42.89 -5.15
N ILE A 140 20.10 43.82 -4.25
CA ILE A 140 19.16 44.79 -3.69
C ILE A 140 18.49 45.68 -4.76
N TYR A 141 19.06 45.82 -5.97
CA TYR A 141 18.44 46.58 -7.05
C TYR A 141 17.30 45.81 -7.73
N GLN A 142 17.19 44.49 -7.53
CA GLN A 142 16.09 43.67 -8.05
C GLN A 142 14.89 43.60 -7.08
N GLN A 143 14.99 44.24 -5.92
CA GLN A 143 13.96 44.25 -4.87
C GLN A 143 13.22 45.58 -4.84
N PHE A 144 11.89 45.51 -4.78
CA PHE A 144 11.01 46.66 -4.76
C PHE A 144 10.09 46.62 -3.55
N GLU A 145 9.96 47.74 -2.84
CA GLU A 145 8.96 47.94 -1.80
C GLU A 145 7.71 48.57 -2.39
N PHE A 146 6.55 48.00 -2.08
CA PHE A 146 5.27 48.54 -2.50
C PHE A 146 4.53 49.17 -1.33
N SER A 147 3.83 50.26 -1.59
CA SER A 147 2.99 50.96 -0.62
C SER A 147 1.70 51.43 -1.26
N THR A 148 0.67 51.61 -0.44
CA THR A 148 -0.60 52.24 -0.85
C THR A 148 -0.64 53.67 -0.33
N LYS A 149 -0.95 54.62 -1.22
CA LYS A 149 -1.18 56.03 -0.88
C LYS A 149 -2.63 56.39 -1.16
N ASN A 150 -3.26 57.12 -0.24
CA ASN A 150 -4.58 57.69 -0.49
C ASN A 150 -4.44 58.94 -1.37
N THR A 151 -5.24 59.01 -2.43
CA THR A 151 -5.36 60.19 -3.27
C THR A 151 -6.34 61.19 -2.66
N CYS A 152 -6.36 62.42 -3.19
CA CYS A 152 -7.32 63.46 -2.81
C CYS A 152 -8.79 63.07 -3.07
N THR A 153 -9.07 62.01 -3.84
CA THR A 153 -10.42 61.50 -4.11
C THR A 153 -10.78 60.27 -3.27
N ASN A 154 -10.06 60.01 -2.17
CA ASN A 154 -10.20 58.80 -1.34
C ASN A 154 -9.99 57.48 -2.12
N SER A 155 -9.30 57.52 -3.27
CA SER A 155 -8.89 56.31 -3.96
C SER A 155 -7.52 55.84 -3.46
N LYS A 156 -7.30 54.52 -3.41
CA LYS A 156 -6.00 53.93 -3.11
C LYS A 156 -5.16 53.86 -4.38
N MET A 157 -3.92 54.33 -4.28
CA MET A 157 -2.94 54.31 -5.36
C MET A 157 -1.71 53.52 -4.91
N LEU A 158 -1.31 52.54 -5.72
CA LEU A 158 -0.10 51.77 -5.48
C LEU A 158 1.14 52.56 -5.94
N VAL A 159 2.20 52.49 -5.15
CA VAL A 159 3.50 53.10 -5.43
C VAL A 159 4.59 52.07 -5.16
N ALA A 160 5.60 52.04 -6.02
CA ALA A 160 6.77 51.18 -5.87
C ALA A 160 8.03 52.02 -5.67
N GLN A 161 8.91 51.57 -4.77
CA GLN A 161 10.22 52.16 -4.49
C GLN A 161 11.30 51.10 -4.59
N SER A 162 12.53 51.54 -4.89
CA SER A 162 13.70 50.67 -4.88
C SER A 162 14.13 50.44 -3.44
N ILE A 163 14.55 49.21 -3.11
CA ILE A 163 15.21 48.96 -1.83
C ILE A 163 16.63 49.55 -1.82
N ALA A 164 17.32 49.53 -2.97
CA ALA A 164 18.60 50.21 -3.11
C ALA A 164 18.43 51.72 -2.91
N PRO A 165 19.17 52.37 -1.98
CA PRO A 165 19.03 53.79 -1.66
C PRO A 165 19.26 54.75 -2.83
N ASP A 166 20.16 54.38 -3.74
CA ASP A 166 20.52 55.09 -4.97
C ASP A 166 19.77 54.56 -6.21
N GLY A 167 18.83 53.63 -6.01
CA GLY A 167 18.13 52.94 -7.07
C GLY A 167 16.85 53.66 -7.49
N HIS A 168 16.66 53.81 -8.79
CA HIS A 168 15.42 54.26 -9.40
C HIS A 168 14.67 53.07 -10.02
N PRO A 169 13.43 52.76 -9.58
CA PRO A 169 12.68 51.65 -10.16
C PRO A 169 12.47 51.80 -11.68
N PRO A 170 12.25 50.70 -12.41
CA PRO A 170 11.87 50.73 -13.81
C PRO A 170 10.71 51.68 -14.05
N ARG A 171 10.67 52.35 -15.20
CA ARG A 171 9.71 53.42 -15.48
C ARG A 171 8.24 53.00 -15.35
N PHE A 172 7.88 51.73 -15.57
CA PHE A 172 6.50 51.27 -15.38
C PHE A 172 6.10 51.22 -13.89
N LEU A 173 7.04 50.98 -12.97
CA LEU A 173 6.82 51.01 -11.53
C LEU A 173 6.99 52.41 -10.93
N ARG A 174 7.95 53.19 -11.44
CA ARG A 174 8.29 54.54 -10.96
C ARG A 174 7.23 55.59 -11.30
N ARG A 175 6.48 55.41 -12.38
CA ARG A 175 5.42 56.36 -12.76
C ARG A 175 4.27 56.32 -11.76
N HIS A 176 3.57 57.44 -11.67
CA HIS A 176 2.37 57.58 -10.85
C HIS A 176 1.11 57.33 -11.68
N GLY A 177 0.08 56.74 -11.08
CA GLY A 177 -1.25 56.58 -11.68
C GLY A 177 -1.38 55.35 -12.58
N TRP A 178 -0.50 54.35 -12.45
CA TRP A 178 -0.73 53.04 -13.07
C TRP A 178 -1.77 52.25 -12.27
N GLU A 179 -2.52 51.41 -12.98
CA GLU A 179 -3.49 50.47 -12.43
C GLU A 179 -2.96 49.04 -12.58
N MET A 180 -3.42 48.13 -11.73
CA MET A 180 -3.01 46.74 -11.79
C MET A 180 -4.24 45.83 -11.94
N SER A 181 -4.13 44.87 -12.83
CA SER A 181 -5.13 43.82 -13.04
C SER A 181 -4.49 42.44 -12.92
N GLY A 182 -5.23 41.46 -12.38
CA GLY A 182 -4.79 40.09 -12.21
C GLY A 182 -5.59 39.13 -13.10
N GLN A 183 -4.90 38.28 -13.84
CA GLN A 183 -5.51 37.23 -14.66
C GLN A 183 -4.97 35.86 -14.26
N THR A 184 -5.83 34.86 -14.11
CA THR A 184 -5.38 33.47 -13.94
C THR A 184 -4.95 32.90 -15.30
N PRO A 185 -3.69 32.48 -15.48
CA PRO A 185 -3.24 31.85 -16.71
C PRO A 185 -3.93 30.49 -16.92
N LYS A 186 -4.10 30.06 -18.18
CA LYS A 186 -4.63 28.74 -18.51
C LYS A 186 -3.65 27.65 -18.04
N ASN A 187 -4.16 26.55 -17.49
CA ASN A 187 -3.39 25.40 -16.97
C ASN A 187 -2.46 25.73 -15.79
N PHE A 188 -2.67 26.86 -15.11
CA PHE A 188 -1.90 27.22 -13.92
C PHE A 188 -2.64 26.73 -12.67
N ILE A 189 -2.14 25.69 -12.02
CA ILE A 189 -2.75 25.05 -10.86
C ILE A 189 -1.82 25.27 -9.66
N MET A 190 -2.15 26.28 -8.86
CA MET A 190 -1.46 26.54 -7.60
C MET A 190 -2.43 26.29 -6.46
N GLY A 191 -2.16 25.24 -5.68
CA GLY A 191 -2.99 24.82 -4.56
C GLY A 191 -2.40 25.27 -3.22
N GLU A 192 -2.98 24.74 -2.14
CA GLU A 192 -2.48 24.99 -0.79
C GLU A 192 -1.20 24.18 -0.49
N ALA A 193 -0.30 24.82 0.23
CA ALA A 193 0.98 24.32 0.69
C ALA A 193 1.28 24.94 2.06
N HIS A 194 0.91 24.24 3.14
CA HIS A 194 0.98 24.79 4.49
C HIS A 194 2.40 24.77 5.09
N GLY A 195 3.33 24.07 4.46
CA GLY A 195 4.68 23.82 4.95
C GLY A 195 4.80 22.39 5.47
N LEU A 196 5.58 22.21 6.53
CA LEU A 196 5.79 20.91 7.16
C LEU A 196 4.64 20.60 8.15
N ASP A 197 4.13 19.37 8.10
CA ASP A 197 3.24 18.83 9.12
C ASP A 197 4.07 18.04 10.15
N PHE A 198 4.34 18.67 11.30
CA PHE A 198 5.12 18.06 12.38
C PHE A 198 4.49 16.81 12.95
N ALA A 199 3.16 16.81 13.08
CA ALA A 199 2.45 15.67 13.63
C ALA A 199 2.61 14.50 12.67
N LEU A 200 2.31 14.69 11.39
CA LEU A 200 2.41 13.63 10.39
C LEU A 200 3.84 13.11 10.23
N ARG A 201 4.85 14.00 10.16
CA ARG A 201 6.28 13.62 10.08
C ARG A 201 6.73 12.78 11.28
N ALA A 202 6.20 13.05 12.48
CA ALA A 202 6.57 12.33 13.69
C ALA A 202 5.95 10.91 13.80
N HIS A 203 4.83 10.65 13.12
CA HIS A 203 4.18 9.33 13.16
C HIS A 203 4.95 8.26 12.35
N LEU A 204 5.81 8.69 11.42
CA LEU A 204 6.51 7.86 10.43
C LEU A 204 5.54 7.07 9.52
N PRO A 205 6.01 6.60 8.34
CA PRO A 205 5.20 5.76 7.47
C PRO A 205 4.88 4.41 8.12
N ASP A 206 3.72 3.84 7.76
CA ASP A 206 3.37 2.50 8.19
C ASP A 206 4.39 1.46 7.71
N PHE A 207 4.73 0.54 8.61
CA PHE A 207 5.68 -0.55 8.38
C PHE A 207 4.97 -1.90 8.13
N SER A 208 3.64 -1.91 8.05
CA SER A 208 2.83 -3.12 7.84
C SER A 208 2.71 -3.53 6.36
N PHE A 209 3.85 -3.67 5.67
CA PHE A 209 3.89 -4.07 4.26
C PHE A 209 4.71 -5.35 4.01
N PRO A 210 4.41 -6.13 2.94
CA PRO A 210 5.10 -7.39 2.68
C PRO A 210 6.58 -7.24 2.36
N LEU A 211 7.40 -8.21 2.79
CA LEU A 211 8.84 -8.29 2.48
C LEU A 211 9.15 -8.41 0.97
N SER A 212 8.17 -8.77 0.15
CA SER A 212 8.31 -8.73 -1.31
C SER A 212 8.46 -7.32 -1.87
N GLN A 213 8.01 -6.30 -1.14
CA GLN A 213 8.16 -4.91 -1.52
C GLN A 213 9.51 -4.35 -1.09
N GLU A 214 10.18 -3.66 -2.01
CA GLU A 214 11.45 -2.97 -1.76
C GLU A 214 11.26 -1.69 -0.95
N SER A 215 10.09 -1.06 -1.03
CA SER A 215 9.77 0.14 -0.26
C SER A 215 8.32 0.16 0.17
N SER A 216 8.04 0.88 1.26
CA SER A 216 6.67 1.23 1.65
C SER A 216 6.05 2.21 0.66
N ASN A 217 4.74 2.42 0.79
CA ASN A 217 4.10 3.60 0.20
C ASN A 217 4.71 4.87 0.78
N SER A 218 4.87 5.90 -0.06
CA SER A 218 5.32 7.23 0.37
C SER A 218 4.20 8.01 1.04
N VAL A 219 4.52 8.70 2.12
CA VAL A 219 3.62 9.61 2.84
C VAL A 219 4.13 11.04 2.68
N VAL A 220 3.33 11.95 2.13
CA VAL A 220 3.68 13.37 2.00
C VAL A 220 3.51 14.05 3.36
N VAL A 221 4.61 14.52 3.94
CA VAL A 221 4.63 15.16 5.28
C VAL A 221 4.91 16.66 5.22
N GLY A 222 5.29 17.17 4.05
CA GLY A 222 5.51 18.60 3.85
C GLY A 222 5.25 19.01 2.41
N LYS A 223 4.78 20.24 2.23
CA LYS A 223 4.49 20.81 0.91
C LYS A 223 4.81 22.29 0.85
N TRP A 224 5.54 22.68 -0.19
CA TRP A 224 5.95 24.05 -0.50
C TRP A 224 5.89 24.31 -2.01
N TYR A 225 6.00 25.58 -2.39
CA TYR A 225 6.27 26.00 -3.76
C TYR A 225 7.65 26.66 -3.88
N CYS A 226 8.32 26.40 -5.00
CA CYS A 226 9.59 27.00 -5.37
C CYS A 226 9.40 27.80 -6.67
N PRO A 227 9.51 29.14 -6.64
CA PRO A 227 9.44 29.94 -7.85
C PRO A 227 10.57 29.56 -8.82
N PHE A 228 10.28 29.56 -10.12
CA PHE A 228 11.20 29.11 -11.17
C PHE A 228 12.55 29.84 -11.14
N MET A 229 12.59 31.09 -10.70
CA MET A 229 13.82 31.89 -10.58
C MET A 229 14.90 31.25 -9.70
N PHE A 230 14.51 30.33 -8.78
CA PHE A 230 15.43 29.57 -7.93
C PHE A 230 15.81 28.19 -8.48
N ILE A 231 15.32 27.81 -9.67
CA ILE A 231 15.52 26.50 -10.31
C ILE A 231 16.02 26.73 -11.73
N LYS A 232 17.06 26.01 -12.16
CA LYS A 232 17.61 26.07 -13.52
C LYS A 232 17.31 24.78 -14.26
N GLU A 233 16.33 24.85 -15.15
CA GLU A 233 15.84 23.74 -15.96
C GLU A 233 15.64 24.22 -17.42
N GLY A 234 16.75 24.43 -18.12
CA GLY A 234 16.75 25.05 -19.45
C GLY A 234 16.73 26.58 -19.40
N THR A 235 16.10 27.21 -20.38
CA THR A 235 16.07 28.69 -20.47
C THR A 235 14.95 29.27 -19.61
N GLU A 236 15.20 30.43 -19.00
CA GLU A 236 14.23 31.12 -18.13
C GLU A 236 12.89 31.40 -18.84
N LYS A 237 12.96 31.69 -20.15
CA LYS A 237 11.79 31.94 -21.00
C LYS A 237 10.88 30.72 -21.11
N ASP A 238 11.49 29.55 -21.28
CA ASP A 238 10.80 28.27 -21.42
C ASP A 238 10.25 27.81 -20.07
N GLN A 239 11.03 27.95 -19.00
CA GLN A 239 10.59 27.62 -17.64
C GLN A 239 9.34 28.42 -17.24
N VAL A 240 9.30 29.73 -17.48
CA VAL A 240 8.11 30.55 -17.17
C VAL A 240 6.89 30.10 -17.98
N GLN A 241 7.10 29.50 -19.17
CA GLN A 241 6.00 28.96 -19.96
C GLN A 241 5.49 27.62 -19.43
N ILE A 242 6.39 26.78 -18.93
CA ILE A 242 6.09 25.43 -18.45
C ILE A 242 5.58 25.47 -17.00
N SER A 243 6.31 26.14 -16.12
CA SER A 243 6.09 26.13 -14.67
C SER A 243 6.70 27.36 -14.01
N VAL A 244 5.87 28.35 -13.64
CA VAL A 244 6.32 29.54 -12.87
C VAL A 244 6.62 29.17 -11.42
N PHE A 245 5.86 28.24 -10.85
CA PHE A 245 6.08 27.69 -9.52
C PHE A 245 6.14 26.17 -9.61
N TYR A 246 7.19 25.60 -9.04
CA TYR A 246 7.37 24.18 -8.90
C TYR A 246 6.85 23.74 -7.53
N GLU A 247 6.17 22.60 -7.48
CA GLU A 247 5.76 22.00 -6.23
C GLU A 247 6.94 21.22 -5.64
N MET A 248 7.24 21.47 -4.36
CA MET A 248 8.23 20.72 -3.60
C MET A 248 7.50 20.01 -2.46
N THR A 249 7.56 18.68 -2.44
CA THR A 249 7.02 17.87 -1.33
C THR A 249 8.15 17.19 -0.57
N LEU A 250 7.96 17.02 0.74
CA LEU A 250 8.77 16.12 1.54
C LEU A 250 7.98 14.82 1.75
N GLU A 251 8.52 13.71 1.25
CA GLU A 251 7.88 12.40 1.29
C GLU A 251 8.68 11.46 2.19
N GLN A 252 8.02 10.76 3.13
CA GLN A 252 8.64 9.74 3.97
C GLN A 252 8.29 8.34 3.45
N ARG A 253 9.26 7.44 3.44
CA ARG A 253 9.06 6.01 3.12
C ARG A 253 10.11 5.14 3.78
N TRP A 254 9.80 3.85 3.95
CA TRP A 254 10.78 2.82 4.27
C TRP A 254 11.39 2.27 2.99
N GLU A 255 12.70 2.17 2.90
CA GLU A 255 13.43 1.57 1.77
C GLU A 255 14.30 0.42 2.24
N ARG A 256 14.22 -0.74 1.58
CA ARG A 256 15.05 -1.89 1.89
C ARG A 256 16.46 -1.66 1.36
N PHE A 257 17.45 -1.70 2.25
CA PHE A 257 18.86 -1.63 1.88
C PHE A 257 19.59 -2.96 2.07
N TYR A 258 18.97 -3.93 2.76
CA TYR A 258 19.52 -5.27 2.95
C TYR A 258 18.43 -6.32 2.95
N THR A 259 18.73 -7.48 2.37
CA THR A 259 17.86 -8.66 2.41
C THR A 259 18.71 -9.92 2.50
N THR A 260 18.22 -10.92 3.21
CA THR A 260 18.83 -12.24 3.24
C THR A 260 17.76 -13.31 3.38
N GLN A 261 18.07 -14.52 2.92
CA GLN A 261 17.18 -15.66 2.97
C GLN A 261 17.89 -16.80 3.69
N ASN A 262 17.15 -17.51 4.54
CA ASN A 262 17.64 -18.72 5.17
C ASN A 262 17.22 -19.93 4.33
N SER A 263 18.20 -20.63 3.78
CA SER A 263 17.97 -21.95 3.19
C SER A 263 17.69 -22.97 4.29
N CYS A 264 16.50 -23.58 4.23
CA CYS A 264 16.00 -24.59 5.17
C CYS A 264 17.12 -25.58 5.61
N GLY A 265 17.62 -25.43 6.84
CA GLY A 265 18.64 -26.33 7.41
C GLY A 265 19.80 -25.68 8.18
N GLN A 266 19.95 -24.35 8.20
CA GLN A 266 20.96 -23.69 9.03
C GLN A 266 20.35 -23.08 10.30
N ALA A 267 20.83 -23.57 11.46
CA ALA A 267 20.46 -23.10 12.79
C ALA A 267 21.08 -21.73 13.16
N ASN A 268 21.28 -20.85 12.17
CA ASN A 268 21.82 -19.51 12.43
C ASN A 268 20.68 -18.60 12.88
N LYS A 269 20.62 -18.38 14.20
CA LYS A 269 19.67 -17.47 14.85
C LYS A 269 20.03 -16.01 14.65
N ALA A 270 21.31 -15.71 14.45
CA ALA A 270 21.84 -14.35 14.30
C ALA A 270 22.22 -14.03 12.85
N ILE A 271 21.85 -12.84 12.40
CA ILE A 271 22.25 -12.23 11.12
C ILE A 271 23.18 -11.07 11.44
N ASN A 272 24.36 -11.09 10.80
CA ASN A 272 25.26 -9.94 10.78
C ASN A 272 25.03 -9.14 9.49
N ILE A 273 24.55 -7.92 9.64
CA ILE A 273 24.37 -6.95 8.57
C ILE A 273 25.62 -6.08 8.54
N ASP A 274 26.26 -6.03 7.37
CA ASP A 274 27.43 -5.19 7.12
C ASP A 274 27.33 -4.61 5.72
N VAL A 275 26.68 -3.44 5.61
CA VAL A 275 26.35 -2.81 4.33
C VAL A 275 26.70 -1.33 4.36
N VAL A 276 27.27 -0.83 3.27
CA VAL A 276 27.53 0.60 3.08
C VAL A 276 26.30 1.24 2.42
N VAL A 277 25.68 2.19 3.13
CA VAL A 277 24.46 2.88 2.69
C VAL A 277 24.79 4.33 2.36
N PRO A 278 24.43 4.85 1.16
CA PRO A 278 24.58 6.27 0.84
C PRO A 278 23.65 7.12 1.69
N THR A 279 24.16 8.17 2.31
CA THR A 279 23.35 9.10 3.14
C THR A 279 22.46 9.99 2.30
N GLU A 280 22.89 10.30 1.09
CA GLU A 280 22.22 11.20 0.15
C GLU A 280 22.19 10.55 -1.24
N MET A 281 21.09 10.69 -1.97
CA MET A 281 20.97 10.19 -3.35
C MET A 281 20.07 11.12 -4.15
N VAL A 282 20.49 11.48 -5.37
CA VAL A 282 19.75 12.41 -6.23
C VAL A 282 19.31 11.68 -7.49
N ARG A 283 18.09 11.95 -7.95
CA ARG A 283 17.57 11.45 -9.23
C ARG A 283 16.94 12.58 -10.04
N ILE A 284 17.23 12.64 -11.34
CA ILE A 284 16.62 13.59 -12.29
C ILE A 284 15.67 12.81 -13.20
N GLY A 285 14.39 13.16 -13.19
CA GLY A 285 13.37 12.45 -13.97
C GLY A 285 13.32 10.93 -13.69
N GLY A 286 13.73 10.50 -12.50
CA GLY A 286 13.81 9.10 -12.09
C GLY A 286 15.18 8.43 -12.32
N ASN A 287 16.09 9.04 -13.07
CA ASN A 287 17.44 8.49 -13.31
C ASN A 287 18.43 9.01 -12.27
N GLU A 288 19.36 8.16 -11.83
CA GLU A 288 20.41 8.56 -10.88
C GLU A 288 21.24 9.74 -11.41
N ALA A 289 21.50 10.69 -10.52
CA ALA A 289 22.23 11.90 -10.80
C ALA A 289 23.26 12.16 -9.71
N MET A 290 24.37 12.80 -10.08
CA MET A 290 25.35 13.29 -9.13
C MET A 290 25.30 14.80 -9.04
N GLN A 291 25.57 15.31 -7.84
CA GLN A 291 25.89 16.72 -7.65
C GLN A 291 27.25 17.02 -8.29
N VAL A 292 27.31 18.05 -9.12
CA VAL A 292 28.55 18.53 -9.73
C VAL A 292 29.13 19.62 -8.84
N GLU A 293 30.37 19.43 -8.40
CA GLU A 293 31.12 20.48 -7.72
C GLU A 293 31.63 21.49 -8.76
N GLN A 294 30.80 22.50 -9.04
CA GLN A 294 31.20 23.69 -9.78
C GLN A 294 31.47 24.84 -8.81
N ASN A 295 32.59 25.54 -9.02
CA ASN A 295 32.88 26.80 -8.34
C ASN A 295 32.04 27.92 -8.97
N ASP A 296 30.75 27.90 -8.68
CA ASP A 296 29.79 28.80 -9.29
C ASP A 296 29.60 30.06 -8.45
N ALA A 297 30.03 31.20 -8.99
CA ALA A 297 29.76 32.53 -8.45
C ALA A 297 28.25 32.88 -8.43
N THR A 298 27.42 32.08 -9.10
CA THR A 298 25.97 32.28 -9.28
C THR A 298 25.11 31.72 -8.14
N GLY A 299 25.71 31.00 -7.18
CA GLY A 299 24.99 30.44 -6.04
C GLY A 299 24.00 29.32 -6.41
N VAL A 300 24.28 28.57 -7.49
CA VAL A 300 23.47 27.43 -7.94
C VAL A 300 24.24 26.13 -7.70
N VAL A 301 23.51 25.09 -7.26
CA VAL A 301 24.00 23.73 -7.10
C VAL A 301 23.49 22.90 -8.28
N TRP A 302 24.40 22.38 -9.10
CA TRP A 302 24.06 21.62 -10.31
C TRP A 302 24.05 20.12 -10.08
N PHE A 303 23.09 19.45 -10.70
CA PHE A 303 22.95 18.00 -10.72
C PHE A 303 22.90 17.51 -12.16
N LYS A 304 23.63 16.43 -12.45
CA LYS A 304 23.70 15.80 -13.77
C LYS A 304 23.44 14.31 -13.67
N THR A 305 22.69 13.76 -14.62
CA THR A 305 22.47 12.31 -14.73
C THR A 305 23.78 11.56 -14.96
N ILE A 306 23.93 10.40 -14.32
CA ILE A 306 25.10 9.53 -14.48
C ILE A 306 24.88 8.66 -15.74
N ASP A 307 25.50 9.04 -16.86
CA ASP A 307 25.63 8.29 -18.13
C ASP A 307 24.46 7.39 -18.59
N GLY A 308 23.58 7.94 -19.43
CA GLY A 308 22.67 7.15 -20.27
C GLY A 308 23.22 7.01 -21.69
N ASN A 309 23.90 5.89 -22.00
CA ASN A 309 24.11 5.45 -23.38
C ASN A 309 22.75 5.49 -24.13
N LYS A 310 22.53 6.52 -24.97
CA LYS A 310 21.34 6.81 -25.82
C LYS A 310 20.31 7.87 -25.32
N GLY A 311 20.66 8.80 -24.42
CA GLY A 311 19.79 9.95 -24.10
C GLY A 311 20.56 11.26 -23.91
N ALA A 312 19.93 12.41 -24.19
CA ALA A 312 20.51 13.71 -23.86
C ALA A 312 20.75 13.82 -22.35
N GLU A 313 21.97 14.22 -21.94
CA GLU A 313 22.29 14.48 -20.54
C GLU A 313 21.27 15.49 -19.96
N ALA A 314 20.58 15.09 -18.89
CA ALA A 314 19.65 15.97 -18.21
C ALA A 314 20.39 16.66 -17.06
N GLU A 315 20.34 17.99 -17.06
CA GLU A 315 20.96 18.85 -16.05
C GLU A 315 19.89 19.71 -15.38
N VAL A 316 19.94 19.76 -14.05
CA VAL A 316 19.04 20.57 -13.23
C VAL A 316 19.87 21.31 -12.18
N GLY A 317 19.65 22.61 -12.04
CA GLY A 317 20.26 23.43 -11.00
C GLY A 317 19.25 23.85 -9.95
N LEU A 318 19.61 23.77 -8.67
CA LEU A 318 18.85 24.35 -7.56
C LEU A 318 19.64 25.51 -6.96
N SER A 319 18.99 26.63 -6.69
CA SER A 319 19.61 27.71 -5.91
C SER A 319 20.09 27.16 -4.56
N LYS A 320 21.27 27.63 -4.12
CA LYS A 320 21.84 27.31 -2.80
C LYS A 320 20.85 27.56 -1.67
N LEU A 321 19.99 28.58 -1.82
CA LEU A 321 18.92 28.89 -0.86
C LEU A 321 17.92 27.74 -0.67
N ILE A 322 17.59 27.01 -1.75
CA ILE A 322 16.72 25.82 -1.69
C ILE A 322 17.45 24.68 -1.00
N VAL A 323 18.70 24.40 -1.39
CA VAL A 323 19.49 23.30 -0.83
C VAL A 323 19.76 23.49 0.66
N GLU A 324 20.13 24.70 1.08
CA GLU A 324 20.29 25.05 2.49
C GLU A 324 18.99 24.87 3.27
N ARG A 325 17.84 25.21 2.67
CA ARG A 325 16.54 24.95 3.30
C ARG A 325 16.26 23.45 3.44
N MET A 326 16.52 22.65 2.42
CA MET A 326 16.33 21.19 2.48
C MET A 326 17.15 20.60 3.62
N VAL A 327 18.45 20.92 3.67
CA VAL A 327 19.35 20.45 4.73
C VAL A 327 18.87 20.89 6.11
N TRP A 328 18.43 22.14 6.27
CA TRP A 328 17.90 22.63 7.55
C TRP A 328 16.66 21.86 8.03
N GLU A 329 15.74 21.50 7.12
CA GLU A 329 14.56 20.70 7.48
C GLU A 329 14.91 19.27 7.89
N GLU A 330 15.92 18.67 7.24
CA GLU A 330 16.43 17.35 7.59
C GLU A 330 17.16 17.36 8.94
N GLU A 331 18.05 18.34 9.15
CA GLU A 331 18.77 18.52 10.41
C GLU A 331 17.82 18.73 11.59
N ARG A 332 16.76 19.51 11.38
CA ARG A 332 15.68 19.68 12.36
C ARG A 332 14.93 18.38 12.65
N GLY A 333 14.80 17.50 11.66
CA GLY A 333 14.20 16.17 11.79
C GLY A 333 15.10 15.12 12.44
N GLY A 334 16.32 15.48 12.84
CA GLY A 334 17.29 14.56 13.43
C GLY A 334 18.22 13.90 12.43
N TRP A 335 18.20 14.29 11.15
CA TRP A 335 19.20 13.87 10.19
C TRP A 335 20.55 14.54 10.50
N ALA A 336 21.61 13.77 10.63
CA ALA A 336 22.94 14.30 10.89
C ALA A 336 23.79 14.22 9.62
N LYS A 337 24.24 15.37 9.11
CA LYS A 337 25.21 15.41 8.02
C LYS A 337 26.56 14.85 8.49
N GLY A 338 26.84 13.61 8.09
CA GLY A 338 28.14 12.98 8.32
C GLY A 338 29.25 13.66 7.53
N LYS A 339 30.51 13.48 7.96
CA LYS A 339 31.69 13.86 7.14
C LYS A 339 31.79 13.03 5.86
N GLU A 340 31.21 11.83 5.87
CA GLU A 340 31.23 10.88 4.77
C GLU A 340 29.83 10.81 4.13
N LYS A 341 29.78 10.75 2.80
CA LYS A 341 28.54 10.64 2.00
C LYS A 341 27.91 9.22 2.04
N GLN A 342 28.55 8.30 2.75
CA GLN A 342 28.14 6.92 2.91
C GLN A 342 28.43 6.49 4.34
N VAL A 343 27.60 5.63 4.91
CA VAL A 343 27.74 5.10 6.26
C VAL A 343 27.72 3.59 6.21
N ARG A 344 28.71 2.95 6.84
CA ARG A 344 28.73 1.49 7.02
C ARG A 344 27.81 1.14 8.19
N VAL A 345 26.71 0.47 7.90
CA VAL A 345 25.76 -0.04 8.89
C VAL A 345 26.20 -1.44 9.28
N VAL A 346 26.66 -1.57 10.53
CA VAL A 346 26.97 -2.86 11.15
C VAL A 346 25.93 -3.13 12.22
N LYS A 347 25.14 -4.19 12.05
CA LYS A 347 24.07 -4.55 12.99
C LYS A 347 23.97 -6.07 13.12
N GLU A 348 23.86 -6.54 14.34
CA GLU A 348 23.54 -7.94 14.63
C GLU A 348 22.06 -8.03 15.04
N GLU A 349 21.33 -8.93 14.41
CA GLU A 349 19.90 -9.13 14.63
C GLU A 349 19.66 -10.61 14.88
N GLU A 350 19.06 -10.95 16.02
CA GLU A 350 18.75 -12.32 16.39
C GLU A 350 17.24 -12.53 16.35
N TYR A 351 16.80 -13.59 15.66
CA TYR A 351 15.40 -13.99 15.66
C TYR A 351 15.19 -15.14 16.64
N GLY A 352 14.17 -15.00 17.49
CA GLY A 352 13.84 -16.00 18.52
C GLY A 352 13.31 -17.34 17.98
N GLY A 353 13.07 -17.47 16.67
CA GLY A 353 12.47 -18.66 16.03
C GLY A 353 13.07 -19.01 14.67
N MET A 354 12.36 -19.81 13.87
CA MET A 354 12.74 -20.10 12.47
C MET A 354 12.21 -19.02 11.51
N TRP A 355 13.04 -18.58 10.58
CA TRP A 355 12.73 -17.54 9.60
C TRP A 355 13.13 -17.99 8.18
N THR A 356 12.43 -17.49 7.16
CA THR A 356 12.74 -17.74 5.73
C THR A 356 13.45 -16.58 5.09
N SER A 357 13.00 -15.37 5.36
CA SER A 357 13.57 -14.16 4.80
C SER A 357 13.64 -13.06 5.85
N TYR A 358 14.64 -12.21 5.72
CA TYR A 358 14.80 -11.03 6.55
C TYR A 358 15.10 -9.84 5.65
N GLY A 359 14.42 -8.72 5.89
CA GLY A 359 14.67 -7.46 5.23
C GLY A 359 14.99 -6.38 6.24
N CYS A 360 16.06 -5.61 6.00
CA CYS A 360 16.37 -4.42 6.77
C CYS A 360 16.03 -3.18 5.95
N TYR A 361 15.29 -2.27 6.57
CA TYR A 361 14.76 -1.06 5.98
C TYR A 361 15.31 0.16 6.69
N VAL A 362 15.57 1.21 5.93
CA VAL A 362 15.97 2.52 6.42
C VAL A 362 14.86 3.53 6.14
N MET A 363 14.63 4.45 7.07
CA MET A 363 13.71 5.56 6.84
C MET A 363 14.37 6.54 5.85
N VAL A 364 13.65 6.87 4.78
CA VAL A 364 14.09 7.81 3.75
C VAL A 364 13.12 8.97 3.67
N GLU A 365 13.64 10.18 3.80
CA GLU A 365 12.90 11.41 3.51
C GLU A 365 13.35 11.92 2.13
N SER A 366 12.41 12.09 1.22
CA SER A 366 12.65 12.42 -0.18
C SER A 366 12.04 13.78 -0.49
N PHE A 367 12.85 14.76 -0.86
CA PHE A 367 12.36 16.00 -1.45
C PHE A 367 12.06 15.76 -2.92
N VAL A 368 10.79 15.92 -3.31
CA VAL A 368 10.32 15.67 -4.67
C VAL A 368 9.87 16.98 -5.30
N LEU A 369 10.58 17.38 -6.36
CA LEU A 369 10.33 18.59 -7.11
C LEU A 369 9.54 18.26 -8.38
N ARG A 370 8.34 18.82 -8.50
CA ARG A 370 7.41 18.63 -9.63
C ARG A 370 7.11 19.95 -10.34
N ARG A 371 6.94 19.89 -11.65
CA ARG A 371 6.44 21.03 -12.45
C ARG A 371 4.95 21.23 -12.16
N ASN A 372 4.42 22.38 -12.60
CA ASN A 372 3.00 22.71 -12.47
C ASN A 372 2.04 21.70 -13.17
N ASP A 373 2.51 20.92 -14.15
CA ASP A 373 1.73 19.83 -14.78
C ASP A 373 1.82 18.48 -14.03
N GLY A 374 2.54 18.44 -12.90
CA GLY A 374 2.76 17.24 -12.09
C GLY A 374 3.95 16.39 -12.52
N SER A 375 4.63 16.72 -13.62
CA SER A 375 5.79 15.96 -14.08
C SER A 375 6.99 16.10 -13.14
N LEU A 376 7.71 15.00 -12.93
CA LEU A 376 8.87 14.94 -12.03
C LEU A 376 10.09 15.66 -12.66
N VAL A 377 10.76 16.46 -11.85
CA VAL A 377 12.02 17.13 -12.21
C VAL A 377 13.18 16.46 -11.50
N LEU A 378 13.15 16.48 -10.17
CA LEU A 378 14.24 16.04 -9.31
C LEU A 378 13.69 15.41 -8.03
N THR A 379 14.36 14.35 -7.58
CA THR A 379 14.15 13.73 -6.28
C THR A 379 15.48 13.74 -5.53
N TYR A 380 15.47 14.19 -4.28
CA TYR A 380 16.64 14.20 -3.39
C TYR A 380 16.32 13.42 -2.12
N ASP A 381 16.93 12.25 -1.98
CA ASP A 381 16.71 11.33 -0.88
C ASP A 381 17.74 11.56 0.23
N PHE A 382 17.26 11.67 1.46
CA PHE A 382 18.02 11.69 2.70
C PHE A 382 17.73 10.40 3.47
N ARG A 383 18.75 9.55 3.64
CA ARG A 383 18.63 8.28 4.36
C ARG A 383 18.98 8.47 5.83
N HIS A 384 18.03 8.18 6.71
CA HIS A 384 18.18 8.28 8.15
C HIS A 384 18.74 6.97 8.72
N THR A 385 20.06 6.78 8.64
CA THR A 385 20.74 5.53 9.05
C THR A 385 20.62 5.20 10.54
N HIS A 386 20.16 6.14 11.37
CA HIS A 386 19.82 5.92 12.77
C HIS A 386 18.39 5.37 12.97
N GLN A 387 17.53 5.44 11.94
CA GLN A 387 16.15 4.92 11.93
C GLN A 387 16.08 3.69 11.03
N LEU A 388 16.44 2.55 11.61
CA LEU A 388 16.42 1.26 10.93
C LEU A 388 15.32 0.37 11.49
N ARG A 389 14.64 -0.38 10.63
CA ARG A 389 13.68 -1.42 11.03
C ARG A 389 13.97 -2.72 10.31
N GLY A 390 14.02 -3.80 11.07
CA GLY A 390 14.06 -5.16 10.55
C GLY A 390 12.63 -5.70 10.39
N ASN A 391 12.38 -6.44 9.32
CA ASN A 391 11.19 -7.25 9.16
C ASN A 391 11.59 -8.70 8.90
N TRP A 392 10.97 -9.62 9.61
CA TRP A 392 11.23 -11.06 9.53
C TRP A 392 10.03 -11.74 8.88
N GLU A 393 10.28 -12.57 7.87
CA GLU A 393 9.33 -13.56 7.44
C GLU A 393 9.60 -14.83 8.24
N PRO A 394 8.73 -15.19 9.18
CA PRO A 394 8.86 -16.47 9.86
C PRO A 394 8.75 -17.60 8.84
N LEU A 395 9.47 -18.69 9.06
CA LEU A 395 9.30 -19.92 8.30
C LEU A 395 7.86 -20.39 8.57
N CYS A 396 6.98 -20.19 7.58
CA CYS A 396 5.54 -20.35 7.72
C CYS A 396 5.14 -21.69 8.35
N LEU A 397 4.86 -21.65 9.65
CA LEU A 397 3.83 -22.42 10.31
C LEU A 397 2.95 -21.42 11.09
N TYR A 398 1.84 -21.01 10.45
CA TYR A 398 0.67 -20.31 11.01
C TYR A 398 0.84 -18.97 11.77
N LYS A 399 0.24 -17.89 11.22
CA LYS A 399 0.05 -16.59 11.90
C LYS A 399 -0.98 -16.71 13.03
N SER A 400 -0.59 -16.35 14.25
CA SER A 400 -1.50 -16.09 15.38
C SER A 400 -2.03 -14.65 15.29
N HIS A 401 -3.32 -14.48 14.97
CA HIS A 401 -4.04 -13.21 15.10
C HIS A 401 -4.92 -13.25 16.37
N PRO A 402 -4.82 -12.27 17.30
CA PRO A 402 -5.67 -12.19 18.49
C PRO A 402 -7.17 -12.01 18.19
N ASP A 403 -7.52 -11.56 16.98
CA ASP A 403 -8.89 -11.19 16.60
C ASP A 403 -9.72 -12.36 16.03
N LEU A 404 -9.15 -13.56 15.90
CA LEU A 404 -9.80 -14.74 15.29
C LEU A 404 -11.02 -15.27 16.07
N LEU A 405 -11.16 -14.94 17.36
CA LEU A 405 -12.30 -15.39 18.18
C LEU A 405 -13.64 -14.76 17.75
N SER A 406 -13.60 -13.61 17.07
CA SER A 406 -14.76 -12.82 16.66
C SER A 406 -14.99 -12.73 15.15
N VAL A 407 -14.07 -13.27 14.34
CA VAL A 407 -14.24 -13.32 12.88
C VAL A 407 -15.02 -14.59 12.52
N PRO A 408 -16.10 -14.49 11.72
CA PRO A 408 -16.78 -15.68 11.21
C PRO A 408 -15.89 -16.38 10.18
N PRO A 409 -15.89 -17.73 10.14
CA PRO A 409 -15.08 -18.45 9.19
C PRO A 409 -15.58 -18.14 7.76
N GLU A 410 -14.65 -17.97 6.81
CA GLU A 410 -14.96 -17.47 5.47
C GLU A 410 -15.78 -18.49 4.68
N GLY A 411 -17.09 -18.30 4.51
CA GLY A 411 -17.95 -19.11 3.62
C GLY A 411 -18.48 -20.41 4.24
N PRO A 412 -19.42 -21.11 3.59
CA PRO A 412 -20.09 -22.29 4.14
C PRO A 412 -19.13 -23.46 4.37
N GLY A 413 -19.38 -24.26 5.39
CA GLY A 413 -18.60 -25.44 5.78
C GLY A 413 -17.21 -25.12 6.35
N SER A 414 -16.92 -23.86 6.69
CA SER A 414 -15.59 -23.46 7.16
C SER A 414 -15.53 -23.40 8.69
N GLY A 415 -14.38 -23.74 9.25
CA GLY A 415 -14.16 -23.73 10.69
C GLY A 415 -12.70 -23.50 11.01
N TYR A 416 -12.42 -23.19 12.26
CA TYR A 416 -11.07 -22.92 12.73
C TYR A 416 -10.43 -24.17 13.34
N LEU A 417 -9.14 -24.38 13.10
CA LEU A 417 -8.31 -25.35 13.80
C LEU A 417 -7.22 -24.60 14.57
N ILE A 418 -7.06 -24.92 15.84
CA ILE A 418 -5.97 -24.48 16.71
C ILE A 418 -4.94 -25.58 16.75
N LEU A 419 -3.68 -25.23 16.49
CA LEU A 419 -2.56 -26.14 16.55
C LEU A 419 -1.62 -25.62 17.63
N GLU A 420 -1.16 -26.49 18.53
CA GLU A 420 -0.10 -26.15 19.47
C GLU A 420 1.26 -26.28 18.76
N ASP A 421 2.17 -25.32 18.94
CA ASP A 421 3.46 -25.26 18.25
C ASP A 421 4.25 -26.57 18.39
N ALA A 422 4.78 -27.03 17.26
CA ALA A 422 5.37 -28.34 17.06
C ALA A 422 6.86 -28.22 16.71
N ASP A 423 7.68 -27.77 17.66
CA ASP A 423 9.14 -27.91 17.59
C ASP A 423 9.62 -29.37 17.76
N ASP A 424 8.72 -30.37 17.75
CA ASP A 424 9.01 -31.77 18.07
C ASP A 424 8.28 -32.78 17.15
N VAL A 425 8.10 -32.48 15.85
CA VAL A 425 7.69 -33.51 14.85
C VAL A 425 8.83 -33.82 13.88
N GLY A 426 9.95 -34.20 14.49
CA GLY A 426 10.91 -35.11 13.88
C GLY A 426 10.58 -36.53 14.29
N TYR A 427 10.17 -37.35 13.32
CA TYR A 427 10.18 -38.81 13.35
C TYR A 427 9.23 -39.55 14.32
N ILE A 428 8.48 -40.49 13.74
CA ILE A 428 7.75 -41.58 14.40
C ILE A 428 8.73 -42.38 15.29
N THR A 429 8.42 -42.65 16.57
CA THR A 429 8.86 -43.88 17.30
C THR A 429 8.20 -44.01 18.70
N THR A 430 7.66 -45.20 18.97
CA THR A 430 7.56 -45.95 20.24
C THR A 430 7.58 -45.26 21.62
N TRP A 431 6.50 -45.54 22.39
CA TRP A 431 6.37 -45.82 23.85
C TRP A 431 7.30 -45.20 24.92
N SER A 432 6.63 -44.82 26.02
CA SER A 432 7.13 -44.65 27.40
C SER A 432 8.13 -43.52 27.69
N GLY A 433 7.60 -42.41 28.22
CA GLY A 433 8.38 -41.38 28.89
C GLY A 433 7.44 -40.41 29.62
N LYS A 434 7.50 -40.40 30.95
CA LYS A 434 6.81 -39.42 31.80
C LYS A 434 7.28 -38.00 31.44
N LYS A 435 6.57 -37.30 30.55
CA LYS A 435 6.61 -35.83 30.48
C LYS A 435 5.50 -35.31 31.40
N THR A 436 5.87 -34.40 32.29
CA THR A 436 4.98 -33.64 33.19
C THR A 436 3.81 -33.05 32.38
N ARG A 437 2.58 -33.49 32.69
CA ARG A 437 1.35 -33.00 32.08
C ARG A 437 1.08 -31.59 32.61
N GLU A 438 1.42 -30.56 31.86
CA GLU A 438 0.86 -29.24 32.14
C GLU A 438 -0.62 -29.24 31.70
N PRO A 439 -1.56 -28.89 32.58
CA PRO A 439 -2.97 -28.86 32.24
C PRO A 439 -3.23 -27.73 31.24
N ILE A 440 -4.09 -27.97 30.24
CA ILE A 440 -4.54 -26.92 29.33
C ILE A 440 -5.43 -25.95 30.11
N LYS A 441 -5.01 -24.70 30.20
CA LYS A 441 -5.63 -23.70 31.11
C LYS A 441 -6.71 -22.86 30.45
N ASP A 442 -6.77 -22.82 29.11
CA ASP A 442 -7.63 -21.90 28.36
C ASP A 442 -8.30 -22.57 27.16
N LEU A 443 -9.44 -21.98 26.74
CA LEU A 443 -10.09 -22.27 25.46
C LEU A 443 -9.56 -21.30 24.40
N PRO A 444 -9.56 -21.69 23.11
CA PRO A 444 -10.03 -22.97 22.57
C PRO A 444 -8.98 -24.09 22.58
N PHE A 445 -9.40 -25.36 22.60
CA PHE A 445 -8.48 -26.53 22.71
C PHE A 445 -7.66 -26.75 21.43
N PRO A 446 -6.43 -27.32 21.50
CA PRO A 446 -5.65 -27.67 20.32
C PRO A 446 -6.19 -28.95 19.65
N GLN A 447 -6.23 -28.97 18.32
CA GLN A 447 -6.73 -30.07 17.48
C GLN A 447 -5.63 -31.01 16.97
N ASN A 448 -4.35 -30.64 17.05
CA ASN A 448 -3.25 -31.52 16.64
C ASN A 448 -2.83 -32.56 17.70
N LYS A 449 -3.52 -32.65 18.84
CA LYS A 449 -3.23 -33.63 19.91
C LYS A 449 -4.51 -34.30 20.40
N LEU A 450 -4.42 -35.58 20.77
CA LEU A 450 -5.43 -36.21 21.61
C LEU A 450 -5.24 -35.75 23.06
N LEU A 451 -6.28 -35.17 23.64
CA LEU A 451 -6.26 -34.68 25.01
C LEU A 451 -6.61 -35.83 25.95
N THR A 452 -5.87 -35.95 27.05
CA THR A 452 -6.30 -36.83 28.13
C THR A 452 -7.32 -36.08 28.98
N VAL A 453 -8.54 -36.60 29.01
CA VAL A 453 -9.66 -36.03 29.76
C VAL A 453 -9.88 -36.88 30.99
N GLU A 454 -9.63 -36.29 32.15
CA GLU A 454 -9.95 -36.88 33.44
C GLU A 454 -11.32 -36.35 33.85
N TYR A 455 -12.30 -37.24 33.99
CA TYR A 455 -13.65 -36.87 34.38
C TYR A 455 -14.17 -37.85 35.40
N THR A 456 -14.93 -37.34 36.35
CA THR A 456 -15.61 -38.22 37.30
C THR A 456 -16.97 -38.57 36.72
N SER A 457 -17.44 -39.77 37.01
CA SER A 457 -18.70 -40.23 36.48
C SER A 457 -19.26 -41.22 37.47
N GLY A 458 -20.18 -40.77 38.33
CA GLY A 458 -20.40 -41.52 39.56
C GLY A 458 -19.32 -41.22 40.60
N GLU A 459 -19.18 -42.19 41.49
CA GLU A 459 -18.06 -42.27 42.43
C GLU A 459 -16.76 -42.69 41.73
N ASP A 460 -16.83 -43.04 40.44
CA ASP A 460 -15.69 -43.51 39.65
C ASP A 460 -15.02 -42.37 38.88
N ASN A 461 -13.69 -42.43 38.81
CA ASN A 461 -12.87 -41.53 38.00
C ASN A 461 -12.47 -42.22 36.70
N TYR A 462 -12.77 -41.60 35.57
CA TYR A 462 -12.44 -42.07 34.24
C TYR A 462 -11.33 -41.20 33.64
N VAL A 463 -10.46 -41.86 32.86
CA VAL A 463 -9.38 -41.20 32.13
C VAL A 463 -9.46 -41.70 30.69
N ASP A 464 -10.01 -40.86 29.81
CA ASP A 464 -10.13 -41.18 28.40
C ASP A 464 -9.29 -40.24 27.55
N LYS A 465 -8.93 -40.68 26.33
CA LYS A 465 -8.34 -39.78 25.33
C LYS A 465 -9.45 -39.25 24.43
N ALA A 466 -9.52 -37.93 24.27
CA ALA A 466 -10.52 -37.31 23.42
C ALA A 466 -9.95 -36.23 22.49
N ALA A 467 -10.57 -36.08 21.31
CA ALA A 467 -10.34 -34.97 20.40
C ALA A 467 -11.54 -34.01 20.42
N PHE A 468 -11.27 -32.70 20.46
CA PHE A 468 -12.27 -31.64 20.47
C PHE A 468 -12.20 -30.88 19.16
N ILE A 469 -13.22 -30.99 18.31
CA ILE A 469 -13.25 -30.36 16.98
C ILE A 469 -14.27 -29.21 17.00
N PRO A 470 -13.87 -27.94 16.76
CA PRO A 470 -14.80 -26.83 16.68
C PRO A 470 -15.87 -27.06 15.62
N VAL A 471 -17.10 -26.64 15.91
CA VAL A 471 -18.21 -26.78 14.95
C VAL A 471 -18.00 -25.82 13.78
N VAL A 472 -18.14 -26.31 12.55
CA VAL A 472 -18.07 -25.50 11.32
C VAL A 472 -19.21 -24.47 11.27
N ASP A 473 -18.99 -23.38 10.55
CA ASP A 473 -19.93 -22.25 10.39
C ASP A 473 -20.29 -21.54 11.72
N GLN A 474 -19.48 -21.75 12.77
CA GLN A 474 -19.64 -21.08 14.07
C GLN A 474 -18.35 -20.35 14.46
N LEU A 475 -18.51 -19.26 15.20
CA LEU A 475 -17.39 -18.53 15.79
C LEU A 475 -16.66 -19.41 16.80
N LEU A 476 -15.33 -19.29 16.88
CA LEU A 476 -14.54 -19.94 17.94
C LEU A 476 -15.01 -19.54 19.35
N SER A 477 -15.49 -18.30 19.51
CA SER A 477 -16.09 -17.80 20.76
C SER A 477 -17.38 -18.51 21.17
N SER A 478 -18.02 -19.28 20.28
CA SER A 478 -19.19 -20.10 20.61
C SER A 478 -18.84 -21.28 21.53
N ASN A 479 -17.55 -21.62 21.63
CA ASN A 479 -17.03 -22.77 22.38
C ASN A 479 -17.81 -24.07 22.14
N ARG A 480 -18.35 -24.25 20.93
CA ARG A 480 -19.04 -25.48 20.54
C ARG A 480 -18.07 -26.43 19.87
N TYR A 481 -18.02 -27.64 20.39
CA TYR A 481 -17.14 -28.69 19.93
C TYR A 481 -17.91 -29.97 19.70
N TYR A 482 -17.45 -30.73 18.73
CA TYR A 482 -17.67 -32.15 18.69
C TYR A 482 -16.59 -32.86 19.51
N VAL A 483 -16.99 -33.87 20.29
CA VAL A 483 -16.08 -34.62 21.17
C VAL A 483 -16.00 -36.07 20.70
N ILE A 484 -14.79 -36.51 20.36
CA ILE A 484 -14.51 -37.90 19.96
C ILE A 484 -13.70 -38.57 21.06
N VAL A 485 -14.22 -39.65 21.64
CA VAL A 485 -13.52 -40.43 22.68
C VAL A 485 -12.90 -41.69 22.07
N ALA A 486 -11.60 -41.89 22.28
CA ALA A 486 -10.90 -43.12 21.92
C ALA A 486 -10.95 -44.10 23.10
N LYS A 487 -11.73 -45.19 22.97
CA LYS A 487 -11.78 -46.28 23.96
C LYS A 487 -10.76 -47.37 23.64
N ASP A 488 -10.03 -47.82 24.67
CA ASP A 488 -9.21 -49.05 24.63
C ASP A 488 -10.14 -50.27 24.78
N ASP A 489 -10.48 -50.91 23.66
CA ASP A 489 -11.34 -52.10 23.63
C ASP A 489 -10.59 -53.37 24.07
N ASP A 490 -10.33 -53.51 25.37
CA ASP A 490 -9.74 -54.76 25.91
C ASP A 490 -10.45 -55.33 27.16
N LYS A 491 -11.71 -54.95 27.46
CA LYS A 491 -12.47 -55.56 28.58
C LYS A 491 -13.96 -55.80 28.31
N LYS A 492 -14.23 -57.01 27.78
CA LYS A 492 -15.36 -57.97 27.98
C LYS A 492 -16.83 -57.48 28.09
N ALA A 493 -17.67 -58.20 27.33
CA ALA A 493 -19.13 -58.18 27.26
C ALA A 493 -19.88 -58.66 28.52
N TYR A 494 -21.10 -58.14 28.76
CA TYR A 494 -22.19 -58.83 29.47
C TYR A 494 -23.59 -58.42 28.97
N THR A 495 -24.52 -59.39 29.03
CA THR A 495 -25.89 -59.42 28.51
C THR A 495 -26.97 -59.13 29.56
N SER A 496 -28.19 -58.84 29.06
CA SER A 496 -29.53 -59.05 29.66
C SER A 496 -30.13 -57.97 30.61
N GLY A 497 -31.36 -57.53 30.30
CA GLY A 497 -32.30 -56.98 31.31
C GLY A 497 -33.35 -55.98 30.79
N LYS A 498 -34.60 -56.09 31.24
CA LYS A 498 -35.80 -55.37 30.77
C LYS A 498 -36.05 -54.00 31.45
N LYS A 499 -36.78 -53.13 30.71
CA LYS A 499 -37.71 -52.02 31.10
C LYS A 499 -37.19 -50.95 32.11
N GLU A 500 -37.62 -49.69 32.13
CA GLU A 500 -38.87 -49.02 31.73
C GLU A 500 -38.58 -47.51 31.52
N GLU A 501 -39.51 -46.80 30.90
CA GLU A 501 -39.45 -45.39 30.49
C GLU A 501 -39.38 -44.40 31.67
N GLU A 502 -38.56 -43.35 31.57
CA GLU A 502 -38.87 -42.05 32.20
C GLU A 502 -38.09 -40.89 31.51
N LYS A 503 -38.76 -39.74 31.40
CA LYS A 503 -38.40 -38.56 30.59
C LYS A 503 -37.10 -37.86 31.06
N PRO A 504 -36.29 -37.25 30.15
CA PRO A 504 -35.06 -36.55 30.53
C PRO A 504 -35.34 -35.20 31.22
N LYS A 505 -34.66 -34.95 32.36
CA LYS A 505 -34.61 -33.68 33.10
C LYS A 505 -33.22 -33.02 32.93
N PRO A 506 -33.11 -31.68 32.98
CA PRO A 506 -31.89 -30.93 32.66
C PRO A 506 -30.79 -30.97 33.75
N TYR A 507 -29.53 -30.91 33.32
CA TYR A 507 -28.30 -31.13 34.09
C TYR A 507 -27.71 -29.84 34.71
N CYS A 508 -27.14 -29.94 35.93
CA CYS A 508 -26.37 -28.88 36.60
C CYS A 508 -25.08 -29.48 37.22
N PHE A 509 -23.94 -28.81 37.07
CA PHE A 509 -22.64 -29.29 37.57
C PHE A 509 -22.19 -28.45 38.78
N CYS A 510 -21.84 -29.06 39.91
CA CYS A 510 -21.11 -28.39 41.02
C CYS A 510 -20.27 -29.42 41.77
N GLY A 511 -19.23 -28.94 42.46
CA GLY A 511 -18.06 -29.73 42.89
C GLY A 511 -18.31 -31.00 43.70
N SER A 512 -17.29 -31.85 43.70
CA SER A 512 -17.14 -33.11 44.45
C SER A 512 -18.27 -34.13 44.26
N GLY A 513 -18.01 -35.11 43.39
CA GLY A 513 -18.86 -36.27 43.14
C GLY A 513 -19.65 -36.13 41.84
N ILE A 514 -19.48 -37.05 40.89
CA ILE A 514 -20.43 -37.19 39.78
C ILE A 514 -21.36 -38.36 40.14
N TYR A 515 -22.53 -38.44 39.52
CA TYR A 515 -23.44 -39.58 39.62
C TYR A 515 -23.79 -39.96 38.18
N ILE A 516 -23.29 -41.10 37.67
CA ILE A 516 -23.88 -41.72 36.47
C ILE A 516 -24.98 -42.67 36.94
N PRO A 517 -26.18 -42.64 36.35
CA PRO A 517 -27.20 -43.65 36.62
C PRO A 517 -26.78 -45.07 36.18
N ASP A 518 -27.21 -46.07 36.96
CA ASP A 518 -26.83 -47.51 36.96
C ASP A 518 -27.14 -48.35 35.69
N LYS A 519 -27.36 -47.76 34.50
CA LYS A 519 -27.62 -48.56 33.29
C LYS A 519 -26.76 -48.13 32.10
N PRO A 520 -25.83 -48.99 31.62
CA PRO A 520 -25.10 -48.73 30.38
C PRO A 520 -26.07 -48.70 29.18
N PRO A 521 -25.76 -47.94 28.12
CA PRO A 521 -26.51 -48.05 26.88
C PRO A 521 -26.45 -49.50 26.38
N LYS A 522 -27.63 -50.08 26.11
CA LYS A 522 -27.73 -51.36 25.40
C LYS A 522 -27.02 -51.19 24.06
N THR A 523 -26.03 -52.04 23.79
CA THR A 523 -25.40 -52.31 22.49
C THR A 523 -25.60 -51.20 21.46
N LEU A 524 -24.63 -50.27 21.36
CA LEU A 524 -24.55 -49.33 20.26
C LEU A 524 -24.27 -50.12 18.97
N ASP A 525 -25.33 -50.62 18.34
CA ASP A 525 -25.32 -50.79 16.89
C ASP A 525 -25.15 -49.40 16.26
N SER A 526 -24.47 -49.38 15.12
CA SER A 526 -24.20 -48.22 14.27
C SER A 526 -25.29 -47.13 14.31
N TYR A 527 -24.87 -45.87 14.22
CA TYR A 527 -25.67 -44.64 14.03
C TYR A 527 -26.14 -43.89 15.30
N ASP A 528 -25.25 -43.07 15.87
CA ASP A 528 -25.55 -41.75 16.47
C ASP A 528 -24.24 -41.13 17.02
N ILE A 529 -23.61 -40.22 16.28
CA ILE A 529 -22.36 -39.53 16.71
C ILE A 529 -22.64 -38.01 16.80
N ASP A 530 -23.88 -37.67 17.14
CA ASP A 530 -24.51 -36.40 16.75
C ASP A 530 -24.61 -35.38 17.89
N GLN A 531 -23.72 -35.48 18.89
CA GLN A 531 -23.77 -34.62 20.07
C GLN A 531 -22.74 -33.49 20.00
N GLN A 532 -23.26 -32.25 19.86
CA GLN A 532 -22.49 -31.02 20.03
C GLN A 532 -22.45 -30.66 21.52
N PHE A 533 -21.26 -30.26 21.98
CA PHE A 533 -21.03 -29.84 23.34
C PHE A 533 -20.59 -28.39 23.35
N GLU A 534 -21.29 -27.56 24.11
CA GLU A 534 -20.85 -26.22 24.46
C GLU A 534 -19.98 -26.29 25.71
N ILE A 535 -18.74 -25.84 25.61
CA ILE A 535 -17.74 -25.97 26.67
C ILE A 535 -17.47 -24.61 27.31
N PHE A 536 -17.53 -24.53 28.62
CA PHE A 536 -17.31 -23.32 29.38
C PHE A 536 -16.21 -23.51 30.41
N LYS A 537 -15.35 -22.51 30.57
CA LYS A 537 -14.33 -22.48 31.62
C LYS A 537 -14.98 -22.21 32.99
N ARG A 538 -14.63 -23.00 34.00
CA ARG A 538 -14.90 -22.73 35.42
C ARG A 538 -13.68 -22.12 36.08
N THR A 539 -13.84 -21.59 37.28
CA THR A 539 -12.72 -21.05 38.07
C THR A 539 -11.58 -22.07 38.20
N GLY A 540 -10.35 -21.64 37.86
CA GLY A 540 -9.16 -22.50 37.87
C GLY A 540 -8.95 -23.29 36.57
N GLU A 541 -8.54 -24.56 36.71
CA GLU A 541 -8.14 -25.48 35.63
C GLU A 541 -9.28 -26.44 35.21
N SER A 542 -10.55 -26.06 35.44
CA SER A 542 -11.70 -26.93 35.23
C SER A 542 -12.64 -26.40 34.13
N PHE A 543 -13.21 -27.31 33.34
CA PHE A 543 -14.16 -26.99 32.26
C PHE A 543 -15.50 -27.70 32.49
N SER A 544 -16.58 -27.19 31.91
CA SER A 544 -17.92 -27.80 31.94
C SER A 544 -18.47 -27.90 30.54
N ALA A 545 -19.10 -29.03 30.20
CA ALA A 545 -19.73 -29.25 28.91
C ALA A 545 -21.26 -29.34 29.07
N ARG A 546 -22.01 -28.72 28.16
CA ARG A 546 -23.47 -28.85 28.06
C ARG A 546 -23.82 -29.36 26.67
N SER A 547 -24.68 -30.38 26.60
CA SER A 547 -25.24 -30.85 25.33
C SER A 547 -26.20 -29.82 24.75
N VAL A 548 -26.09 -29.54 23.46
CA VAL A 548 -26.93 -28.58 22.73
C VAL A 548 -28.10 -29.36 22.10
N ASP A 549 -29.25 -29.37 22.80
CA ASP A 549 -30.60 -29.78 22.36
C ASP A 549 -30.75 -31.10 21.54
N PRO A 550 -31.31 -32.19 22.10
CA PRO A 550 -31.40 -33.50 21.43
C PRO A 550 -32.47 -33.61 20.32
N ASP A 551 -33.35 -32.62 20.15
CA ASP A 551 -34.51 -32.72 19.24
C ASP A 551 -34.25 -32.31 17.77
N ARG A 552 -32.99 -32.23 17.35
CA ARG A 552 -32.64 -32.12 15.94
C ARG A 552 -31.48 -33.06 15.60
N LYS A 553 -31.74 -34.01 14.71
CA LYS A 553 -30.72 -34.93 14.18
C LYS A 553 -29.64 -34.16 13.43
N TRP A 554 -28.39 -34.22 13.88
CA TRP A 554 -27.25 -33.56 13.24
C TRP A 554 -25.96 -34.33 13.42
N TYR A 555 -25.43 -34.83 12.30
CA TYR A 555 -24.22 -35.65 12.21
C TYR A 555 -22.98 -35.01 12.90
N GLY A 556 -22.23 -35.81 13.69
CA GLY A 556 -20.92 -35.49 14.37
C GLY A 556 -19.79 -36.56 14.19
N PRO A 557 -18.49 -36.31 14.53
CA PRO A 557 -17.30 -36.36 13.65
C PRO A 557 -16.47 -37.66 13.53
N PHE A 558 -16.47 -38.16 12.28
CA PHE A 558 -15.47 -38.88 11.48
C PHE A 558 -15.68 -38.41 10.01
N MET A 559 -16.24 -37.20 9.86
CA MET A 559 -17.54 -37.05 9.21
C MET A 559 -17.53 -36.65 7.75
N PHE A 560 -16.44 -36.01 7.31
CA PHE A 560 -16.43 -35.36 6.01
C PHE A 560 -15.64 -36.12 4.94
N VAL A 561 -14.71 -36.97 5.35
CA VAL A 561 -13.98 -37.87 4.46
C VAL A 561 -14.07 -39.27 5.03
N ARG A 562 -14.53 -40.25 4.24
CA ARG A 562 -14.60 -41.66 4.63
C ARG A 562 -13.59 -42.45 3.81
N GLU A 563 -12.54 -42.94 4.47
CA GLU A 563 -11.46 -43.73 3.87
C GLU A 563 -11.33 -45.08 4.61
N GLY A 564 -12.06 -46.10 4.15
CA GLY A 564 -12.07 -47.43 4.79
C GLY A 564 -12.98 -47.49 6.03
N THR A 565 -12.62 -48.33 7.00
CA THR A 565 -13.33 -48.41 8.29
C THR A 565 -12.92 -47.27 9.22
N GLN A 566 -13.81 -46.85 10.12
CA GLN A 566 -13.54 -45.75 11.06
C GLN A 566 -12.31 -46.04 11.94
N LYS A 567 -12.12 -47.31 12.33
CA LYS A 567 -10.94 -47.75 13.10
C LYS A 567 -9.64 -47.55 12.31
N GLU A 568 -9.57 -48.07 11.08
CA GLU A 568 -8.41 -47.92 10.21
C GLU A 568 -8.12 -46.44 9.89
N GLN A 569 -9.16 -45.64 9.70
CA GLN A 569 -9.01 -44.21 9.43
C GLN A 569 -8.42 -43.47 10.64
N MET A 570 -8.92 -43.74 11.85
CA MET A 570 -8.40 -43.13 13.09
C MET A 570 -6.97 -43.57 13.40
N GLU A 571 -6.58 -44.79 13.02
CA GLU A 571 -5.20 -45.28 13.10
C GLU A 571 -4.27 -44.64 12.05
N ARG A 572 -4.82 -44.24 10.88
CA ARG A 572 -4.04 -43.66 9.76
C ARG A 572 -3.88 -42.15 9.84
N THR A 573 -4.99 -41.41 9.90
CA THR A 573 -4.97 -39.94 9.95
C THR A 573 -6.30 -39.39 10.48
N MET A 574 -6.25 -38.49 11.46
CA MET A 574 -7.43 -37.80 11.99
C MET A 574 -7.84 -36.60 11.12
N PHE A 575 -6.89 -36.00 10.40
CA PHE A 575 -7.13 -34.84 9.53
C PHE A 575 -6.65 -35.12 8.10
N TYR A 576 -7.28 -34.44 7.14
CA TYR A 576 -6.83 -34.39 5.76
C TYR A 576 -6.53 -32.95 5.39
N LYS A 577 -5.52 -32.76 4.53
CA LYS A 577 -5.19 -31.48 3.94
C LYS A 577 -5.81 -31.40 2.54
N LEU A 578 -6.74 -30.48 2.33
CA LEU A 578 -7.30 -30.16 1.02
C LEU A 578 -6.64 -28.88 0.50
N THR A 579 -6.02 -28.91 -0.67
CA THR A 579 -5.40 -27.74 -1.32
C THR A 579 -6.01 -27.50 -2.69
N LEU A 580 -6.26 -26.24 -3.04
CA LEU A 580 -6.63 -25.83 -4.40
C LEU A 580 -5.37 -25.38 -5.15
N GLU A 581 -5.05 -26.05 -6.25
CA GLU A 581 -3.90 -25.77 -7.11
C GLU A 581 -4.39 -25.31 -8.49
N GLN A 582 -3.68 -24.39 -9.16
CA GLN A 582 -4.02 -23.92 -10.51
C GLN A 582 -2.91 -24.27 -11.49
N ARG A 583 -3.28 -24.77 -12.68
CA ARG A 583 -2.33 -25.03 -13.77
C ARG A 583 -2.93 -24.76 -15.15
N TRP A 584 -2.07 -24.51 -16.13
CA TRP A 584 -2.45 -24.47 -17.55
C TRP A 584 -2.17 -25.82 -18.19
N GLU A 585 -3.22 -26.53 -18.59
CA GLU A 585 -3.12 -27.84 -19.22
C GLU A 585 -3.26 -27.72 -20.74
N ARG A 586 -2.33 -28.34 -21.48
CA ARG A 586 -2.31 -28.25 -22.93
C ARG A 586 -3.36 -29.18 -23.53
N ILE A 587 -4.37 -28.60 -24.19
CA ILE A 587 -5.48 -29.36 -24.79
C ILE A 587 -5.24 -29.72 -26.26
N SER A 588 -4.40 -28.96 -26.97
CA SER A 588 -3.96 -29.30 -28.32
C SER A 588 -2.70 -28.52 -28.70
N ALA A 589 -1.94 -29.07 -29.64
CA ALA A 589 -0.77 -28.45 -30.22
C ALA A 589 -0.58 -28.91 -31.66
N CYS A 590 -0.07 -28.01 -32.51
CA CYS A 590 0.28 -28.32 -33.89
C CYS A 590 1.51 -27.54 -34.33
N LYS A 591 2.16 -27.99 -35.40
CA LYS A 591 3.25 -27.28 -36.04
C LYS A 591 2.77 -26.68 -37.36
N ASN A 592 3.42 -25.61 -37.82
CA ASN A 592 3.03 -24.95 -39.06
C ASN A 592 3.06 -25.89 -40.27
N GLY A 593 4.09 -26.75 -40.35
CA GLY A 593 4.19 -27.74 -41.42
C GLY A 593 3.03 -28.74 -41.50
N ASP A 594 2.25 -28.92 -40.42
CA ASP A 594 1.15 -29.88 -40.35
C ASP A 594 -0.20 -29.26 -40.76
N VAL A 595 -0.35 -27.94 -40.64
CA VAL A 595 -1.62 -27.22 -40.86
C VAL A 595 -1.56 -26.38 -42.14
N GLY A 596 -0.44 -25.67 -42.34
CA GLY A 596 -0.27 -24.69 -43.42
C GLY A 596 -1.12 -23.43 -43.25
N GLY A 597 -0.60 -22.29 -43.71
CA GLY A 597 -1.28 -21.00 -43.62
C GLY A 597 -1.24 -20.34 -42.25
N ASN A 598 -2.02 -19.27 -42.09
CA ASN A 598 -1.99 -18.39 -40.91
C ASN A 598 -3.15 -18.63 -39.92
N THR A 599 -3.96 -19.67 -40.14
CA THR A 599 -5.17 -19.93 -39.35
C THR A 599 -5.19 -21.37 -38.86
N VAL A 600 -5.34 -21.56 -37.55
CA VAL A 600 -5.46 -22.88 -36.92
C VAL A 600 -6.89 -23.05 -36.41
N ALA A 601 -7.58 -24.07 -36.92
CA ALA A 601 -8.87 -24.51 -36.40
C ALA A 601 -8.65 -25.67 -35.41
N LEU A 602 -9.22 -25.54 -34.22
CA LEU A 602 -9.08 -26.48 -33.12
C LEU A 602 -10.46 -26.96 -32.70
N THR A 603 -10.66 -28.28 -32.72
CA THR A 603 -11.86 -28.93 -32.19
C THR A 603 -11.40 -30.03 -31.22
N VAL A 604 -11.57 -29.81 -29.92
CA VAL A 604 -11.15 -30.76 -28.88
C VAL A 604 -12.32 -30.98 -27.92
N VAL A 605 -12.62 -32.23 -27.61
CA VAL A 605 -13.57 -32.58 -26.56
C VAL A 605 -12.81 -32.73 -25.25
N VAL A 606 -13.18 -31.94 -24.24
CA VAL A 606 -12.57 -32.00 -22.91
C VAL A 606 -13.64 -32.33 -21.87
N PRO A 607 -13.35 -33.19 -20.87
CA PRO A 607 -14.24 -33.38 -19.74
C PRO A 607 -14.32 -32.08 -18.93
N THR A 608 -15.47 -31.78 -18.34
CA THR A 608 -15.64 -30.62 -17.47
C THR A 608 -15.07 -30.85 -16.07
N GLU A 609 -15.11 -32.10 -15.61
CA GLU A 609 -14.65 -32.55 -14.30
C GLU A 609 -13.90 -33.89 -14.44
N VAL A 610 -12.77 -34.04 -13.73
CA VAL A 610 -12.02 -35.30 -13.67
C VAL A 610 -11.67 -35.60 -12.21
N VAL A 611 -12.11 -36.75 -11.71
CA VAL A 611 -11.80 -37.21 -10.34
C VAL A 611 -10.79 -38.34 -10.41
N ARG A 612 -9.76 -38.31 -9.58
CA ARG A 612 -8.78 -39.40 -9.46
C ARG A 612 -8.61 -39.81 -8.01
N ILE A 613 -8.62 -41.12 -7.75
CA ILE A 613 -8.29 -41.72 -6.46
C ILE A 613 -6.93 -42.38 -6.59
N SER A 614 -5.94 -41.94 -5.80
CA SER A 614 -4.59 -42.49 -5.86
C SER A 614 -4.06 -42.64 -7.30
N TRP A 615 -4.19 -41.57 -8.08
CA TRP A 615 -3.81 -41.46 -9.51
C TRP A 615 -4.66 -42.21 -10.53
N THR A 616 -5.66 -42.98 -10.10
CA THR A 616 -6.58 -43.71 -10.98
C THR A 616 -7.87 -42.91 -11.18
N GLU A 617 -8.33 -42.73 -12.42
CA GLU A 617 -9.62 -42.05 -12.68
C GLU A 617 -10.77 -42.79 -12.00
N ALA A 618 -11.60 -42.03 -11.29
CA ALA A 618 -12.72 -42.51 -10.52
C ALA A 618 -14.01 -41.86 -11.01
N ILE A 619 -15.09 -42.63 -10.99
CA ILE A 619 -16.42 -42.16 -11.39
C ILE A 619 -17.19 -41.76 -10.12
N PRO A 620 -17.70 -40.52 -10.02
CA PRO A 620 -18.56 -40.12 -8.91
C PRO A 620 -19.83 -40.99 -8.87
N GLU A 621 -20.10 -41.63 -7.72
CA GLU A 621 -21.27 -42.51 -7.51
C GLU A 621 -22.60 -41.73 -7.35
N ARG A 622 -22.72 -40.56 -8.01
CA ARG A 622 -23.92 -39.70 -7.99
C ARG A 622 -24.91 -40.07 -9.11
N ASP A 623 -24.47 -40.85 -10.09
CA ASP A 623 -25.25 -41.30 -11.24
C ASP A 623 -25.12 -42.83 -11.44
N GLU A 624 -26.27 -43.46 -11.66
CA GLU A 624 -26.52 -44.83 -12.11
C GLU A 624 -26.79 -45.97 -11.11
N ALA A 625 -27.82 -46.71 -11.53
CA ALA A 625 -28.40 -47.89 -10.92
C ALA A 625 -27.43 -49.08 -10.95
N LYS A 626 -27.46 -49.85 -9.85
CA LYS A 626 -27.03 -51.25 -9.71
C LYS A 626 -26.32 -51.85 -10.93
N THR A 627 -25.00 -51.77 -10.94
CA THR A 627 -24.16 -52.75 -11.64
C THR A 627 -23.14 -53.30 -10.65
N LYS A 628 -23.42 -54.52 -10.16
CA LYS A 628 -22.43 -55.35 -9.49
C LYS A 628 -21.45 -55.82 -10.56
N ASN A 629 -20.17 -55.51 -10.42
CA ASN A 629 -19.12 -56.31 -11.04
C ASN A 629 -18.47 -57.18 -9.99
N GLU A 630 -18.45 -58.48 -10.29
CA GLU A 630 -17.70 -59.51 -9.60
C GLU A 630 -16.21 -59.33 -9.90
N MET A 631 -15.38 -59.47 -8.88
CA MET A 631 -13.91 -59.46 -8.87
C MET A 631 -13.21 -58.10 -9.07
N GLY A 632 -12.91 -57.46 -7.93
CA GLY A 632 -11.89 -56.39 -7.83
C GLY A 632 -12.10 -55.54 -6.57
N LEU A 633 -11.06 -55.35 -5.75
CA LEU A 633 -11.11 -54.48 -4.56
C LEU A 633 -11.57 -53.07 -4.95
N GLN A 634 -12.78 -52.68 -4.59
CA GLN A 634 -13.32 -51.35 -4.90
C GLN A 634 -12.78 -50.34 -3.88
N VAL A 635 -11.83 -49.47 -4.28
CA VAL A 635 -11.37 -48.37 -3.44
C VAL A 635 -12.41 -47.26 -3.49
N LYS A 636 -13.17 -47.08 -2.40
CA LYS A 636 -14.19 -46.04 -2.26
C LYS A 636 -13.72 -44.96 -1.28
N ILE A 637 -13.89 -43.70 -1.66
CA ILE A 637 -13.67 -42.54 -0.80
C ILE A 637 -14.97 -41.74 -0.76
N GLY A 638 -15.52 -41.53 0.43
CA GLY A 638 -16.69 -40.67 0.62
C GLY A 638 -16.26 -39.24 0.93
N LEU A 639 -16.80 -38.26 0.23
CA LEU A 639 -16.73 -36.84 0.61
C LEU A 639 -18.12 -36.39 1.05
N SER A 640 -18.21 -35.72 2.19
CA SER A 640 -19.47 -35.15 2.69
C SER A 640 -19.89 -33.95 1.86
N LEU A 641 -21.21 -33.71 1.85
CA LEU A 641 -21.82 -32.57 1.18
C LEU A 641 -21.21 -31.24 1.62
N VAL A 642 -20.78 -31.09 2.86
CA VAL A 642 -20.12 -29.86 3.35
C VAL A 642 -18.82 -29.56 2.61
N ILE A 643 -18.00 -30.59 2.33
CA ILE A 643 -16.77 -30.43 1.52
C ILE A 643 -17.11 -30.11 0.08
N ILE A 644 -18.13 -30.78 -0.48
CA ILE A 644 -18.58 -30.55 -1.85
C ILE A 644 -19.13 -29.14 -2.02
N GLU A 645 -20.01 -28.68 -1.12
CA GLU A 645 -20.57 -27.32 -1.12
C GLU A 645 -19.47 -26.28 -0.99
N ARG A 646 -18.45 -26.53 -0.16
CA ARG A 646 -17.28 -25.66 -0.08
C ARG A 646 -16.49 -25.63 -1.39
N MET A 647 -16.19 -26.78 -1.99
CA MET A 647 -15.49 -26.84 -3.27
C MET A 647 -16.27 -26.06 -4.35
N THR A 648 -17.59 -26.25 -4.43
CA THR A 648 -18.47 -25.52 -5.35
C THR A 648 -18.45 -24.01 -5.07
N TRP A 649 -18.55 -23.59 -3.82
CA TRP A 649 -18.53 -22.18 -3.44
C TRP A 649 -17.22 -21.48 -3.84
N GLU A 650 -16.06 -22.12 -3.64
CA GLU A 650 -14.78 -21.57 -4.08
C GLU A 650 -14.69 -21.46 -5.61
N GLN A 651 -15.25 -22.43 -6.34
CA GLN A 651 -15.30 -22.43 -7.81
C GLN A 651 -16.20 -21.31 -8.35
N GLU A 652 -17.39 -21.11 -7.77
CA GLU A 652 -18.30 -20.03 -8.16
C GLU A 652 -17.68 -18.64 -7.96
N ARG A 653 -16.98 -18.43 -6.85
CA ARG A 653 -16.31 -17.16 -6.53
C ARG A 653 -15.27 -16.77 -7.57
N VAL A 654 -14.58 -17.74 -8.16
CA VAL A 654 -13.53 -17.50 -9.18
C VAL A 654 -14.07 -17.53 -10.61
N GLY A 655 -15.40 -17.61 -10.79
CA GLY A 655 -16.08 -17.50 -12.09
C GLY A 655 -16.16 -18.80 -12.88
N TRP A 656 -16.15 -19.96 -12.20
CA TRP A 656 -16.53 -21.22 -12.81
C TRP A 656 -18.03 -21.23 -13.13
N VAL A 657 -18.41 -21.78 -14.29
CA VAL A 657 -19.80 -21.85 -14.73
C VAL A 657 -20.18 -23.34 -14.82
N HIS A 658 -21.11 -23.77 -13.99
CA HIS A 658 -21.61 -25.15 -14.00
C HIS A 658 -22.28 -25.44 -15.36
N GLY A 659 -21.67 -26.30 -16.17
CA GLY A 659 -22.26 -26.80 -17.41
C GLY A 659 -22.96 -28.12 -17.14
N ASN A 660 -24.19 -28.29 -17.64
CA ASN A 660 -24.93 -29.57 -17.52
C ASN A 660 -24.28 -30.73 -18.31
N GLU A 661 -23.23 -30.46 -19.08
CA GLU A 661 -22.55 -31.43 -19.94
C GLU A 661 -21.25 -31.92 -19.30
N LYS A 662 -21.10 -33.25 -19.16
CA LYS A 662 -19.89 -33.90 -18.61
C LYS A 662 -18.65 -33.74 -19.49
N GLN A 663 -18.86 -33.45 -20.77
CA GLN A 663 -17.81 -33.19 -21.75
C GLN A 663 -18.28 -32.05 -22.65
N VAL A 664 -17.39 -31.12 -22.96
CA VAL A 664 -17.68 -29.97 -23.80
C VAL A 664 -16.74 -29.97 -24.99
N MET A 665 -17.30 -29.72 -26.18
CA MET A 665 -16.52 -29.52 -27.39
C MET A 665 -16.02 -28.08 -27.44
N VAL A 666 -14.71 -27.89 -27.34
CA VAL A 666 -14.05 -26.62 -27.58
C VAL A 666 -13.73 -26.52 -29.07
N ALA A 667 -14.50 -25.71 -29.78
CA ALA A 667 -14.22 -25.33 -31.17
C ALA A 667 -13.71 -23.88 -31.23
N ARG A 668 -12.49 -23.67 -31.71
CA ARG A 668 -11.88 -22.34 -31.87
C ARG A 668 -11.15 -22.20 -33.20
N MET A 669 -11.12 -20.97 -33.71
CA MET A 669 -10.34 -20.60 -34.87
C MET A 669 -9.41 -19.46 -34.45
N GLU A 670 -8.10 -19.72 -34.50
CA GLU A 670 -7.07 -18.78 -34.07
C GLU A 670 -6.25 -18.36 -35.29
N LYS A 671 -6.09 -17.05 -35.48
CA LYS A 671 -5.37 -16.49 -36.63
C LYS A 671 -4.08 -15.82 -36.16
N TYR A 672 -2.96 -16.24 -36.72
CA TYR A 672 -1.66 -15.61 -36.48
C TYR A 672 -1.50 -14.35 -37.33
N GLN A 673 -1.11 -13.23 -36.71
CA GLN A 673 -0.97 -11.95 -37.40
C GLN A 673 0.33 -11.81 -38.20
N GLY A 674 1.35 -12.64 -37.93
CA GLY A 674 2.66 -12.59 -38.59
C GLY A 674 2.76 -13.34 -39.92
N GLY A 675 1.65 -13.74 -40.55
CA GLY A 675 1.65 -14.52 -41.78
C GLY A 675 1.95 -16.01 -41.54
N ASP A 676 2.73 -16.65 -42.41
CA ASP A 676 3.03 -18.09 -42.35
C ASP A 676 4.37 -18.39 -41.64
N SER A 677 4.87 -17.46 -40.82
CA SER A 677 6.20 -17.54 -40.20
C SER A 677 6.23 -18.17 -38.80
N TRP A 678 5.11 -18.70 -38.31
CA TRP A 678 5.05 -19.39 -37.01
C TRP A 678 5.61 -20.81 -37.12
N GLN A 679 6.10 -21.39 -36.03
CA GLN A 679 6.66 -22.75 -35.97
C GLN A 679 5.77 -23.69 -35.18
N LYS A 680 5.27 -23.25 -34.02
CA LYS A 680 4.42 -24.07 -33.15
C LYS A 680 3.24 -23.28 -32.62
N PHE A 681 2.13 -23.98 -32.46
CA PHE A 681 0.93 -23.49 -31.80
C PHE A 681 0.60 -24.42 -30.64
N GLY A 682 0.27 -23.84 -29.49
CA GLY A 682 -0.22 -24.55 -28.32
C GLY A 682 -1.45 -23.89 -27.74
N CYS A 683 -2.49 -24.68 -27.49
CA CYS A 683 -3.72 -24.24 -26.85
C CYS A 683 -3.80 -24.83 -25.44
N TYR A 684 -4.03 -23.98 -24.45
CA TYR A 684 -4.00 -24.31 -23.03
C TYR A 684 -5.31 -23.91 -22.36
N MET A 685 -5.81 -24.79 -21.50
CA MET A 685 -7.00 -24.59 -20.68
C MET A 685 -6.58 -24.43 -19.22
N LEU A 686 -7.22 -23.52 -18.50
CA LEU A 686 -7.03 -23.41 -17.05
C LEU A 686 -7.69 -24.62 -16.37
N VAL A 687 -6.92 -25.32 -15.55
CA VAL A 687 -7.38 -26.43 -14.72
C VAL A 687 -7.17 -26.05 -13.26
N GLU A 688 -8.24 -26.11 -12.48
CA GLU A 688 -8.21 -25.93 -11.04
C GLU A 688 -8.37 -27.29 -10.38
N GLN A 689 -7.38 -27.68 -9.59
CA GLN A 689 -7.27 -29.02 -9.03
C GLN A 689 -7.36 -28.95 -7.51
N PHE A 690 -8.39 -29.55 -6.93
CA PHE A 690 -8.42 -29.83 -5.50
C PHE A 690 -7.64 -31.11 -5.21
N VAL A 691 -6.69 -31.05 -4.30
CA VAL A 691 -5.81 -32.15 -3.91
C VAL A 691 -6.02 -32.46 -2.45
N LEU A 692 -6.57 -33.65 -2.17
CA LEU A 692 -6.77 -34.17 -0.83
C LEU A 692 -5.58 -35.07 -0.48
N LYS A 693 -4.83 -34.70 0.56
CA LYS A 693 -3.68 -35.43 1.09
C LYS A 693 -3.92 -35.81 2.55
N ARG A 694 -3.36 -36.94 2.98
CA ARG A 694 -3.23 -37.28 4.41
C ARG A 694 -2.13 -36.41 5.04
N LEU A 695 -2.02 -36.41 6.37
CA LEU A 695 -0.99 -35.65 7.08
C LEU A 695 0.45 -36.11 6.77
N ASP A 696 0.64 -37.39 6.45
CA ASP A 696 1.91 -37.95 5.97
C ASP A 696 2.28 -37.53 4.52
N ARG A 697 1.46 -36.64 3.92
CA ARG A 697 1.54 -36.14 2.55
C ARG A 697 1.18 -37.15 1.46
N SER A 698 0.69 -38.34 1.81
CA SER A 698 0.19 -39.30 0.82
C SER A 698 -1.07 -38.76 0.13
N LEU A 699 -1.14 -38.94 -1.19
CA LEU A 699 -2.27 -38.50 -1.99
C LEU A 699 -3.47 -39.43 -1.81
N VAL A 700 -4.64 -38.85 -1.59
CA VAL A 700 -5.90 -39.56 -1.41
C VAL A 700 -6.77 -39.39 -2.66
N LEU A 701 -7.08 -38.14 -3.00
CA LEU A 701 -7.99 -37.80 -4.10
C LEU A 701 -7.54 -36.51 -4.79
N THR A 702 -7.68 -36.44 -6.11
CA THR A 702 -7.67 -35.18 -6.86
C THR A 702 -8.99 -34.96 -7.56
N TYR A 703 -9.42 -33.71 -7.63
CA TYR A 703 -10.63 -33.29 -8.33
C TYR A 703 -10.27 -32.10 -9.22
N ASP A 704 -10.24 -32.32 -10.53
CA ASP A 704 -9.83 -31.34 -11.53
C ASP A 704 -11.08 -30.72 -12.17
N PHE A 705 -11.17 -29.40 -12.14
CA PHE A 705 -12.18 -28.59 -12.81
C PHE A 705 -11.57 -27.92 -14.04
N ASN A 706 -12.11 -28.25 -15.21
CA ASN A 706 -11.60 -27.81 -16.50
C ASN A 706 -12.39 -26.59 -16.97
N HIS A 707 -11.75 -25.41 -16.96
CA HIS A 707 -12.40 -24.14 -17.31
C HIS A 707 -12.44 -23.94 -18.82
N THR A 708 -13.49 -24.45 -19.47
CA THR A 708 -13.66 -24.37 -20.94
C THR A 708 -13.88 -22.96 -21.48
N ASN A 709 -14.27 -22.02 -20.61
CA ASN A 709 -14.34 -20.58 -20.90
C ASN A 709 -12.99 -19.85 -20.77
N ARG A 710 -11.98 -20.46 -20.15
CA ARG A 710 -10.64 -19.86 -19.90
C ARG A 710 -9.56 -20.59 -20.67
N ILE A 711 -9.47 -20.26 -21.95
CA ILE A 711 -8.53 -20.87 -22.89
C ILE A 711 -7.59 -19.80 -23.44
N ARG A 712 -6.29 -20.11 -23.41
CA ARG A 712 -5.21 -19.26 -23.95
C ARG A 712 -4.41 -20.02 -25.00
N CYS A 713 -4.06 -19.31 -26.06
CA CYS A 713 -3.29 -19.83 -27.16
C CYS A 713 -1.92 -19.15 -27.19
N LYS A 714 -0.87 -19.93 -27.47
CA LYS A 714 0.50 -19.44 -27.63
C LYS A 714 1.02 -19.85 -28.99
N TRP A 715 1.63 -18.89 -29.68
CA TRP A 715 2.37 -19.09 -30.92
C TRP A 715 3.85 -18.95 -30.64
N GLU A 716 4.67 -19.81 -31.25
CA GLU A 716 6.14 -19.74 -31.26
C GLU A 716 6.64 -19.62 -32.68
#